data_AF-A0AB38C7H6-F1
#
_entry.id   AF-A0AB38C7H6-F1
#
_cell.length_a   1.000
_cell.length_b   1.000
_cell.length_c   1.000
_cell.angle_alpha   90.00
_cell.angle_beta   90.00
_cell.angle_gamma   90.00
#
_symmetry.space_group_name_H-M   'P 1'
#
loop_
_entity.id
_entity.type
_entity.pdbx_description
1 polymer ?
#
loop_
_entity_poly.entity_id
_entity_poly.type
_entity_poly.pdbx_seq_one_letter_code
_entity_poly.pdbx_strand_id
1 'polypeptide(L)'
;MDEIEKRISLELIYQGCELEQNRFTTDFPITTEVWLLYAEKRLFNRPNSILLTPHIEAGMTGLRSSVTEFIPELDTSSKSNLSMVERFYFASGNAGNATSERYIAANESHLLVHISFYELLALMPLTRWWQQYIASAFKIDESTVNTFKDIYFWFRSDEVRYLLSQLIVESIQNADSLKRFKEIGPRVAQSWTGTDKATHRAALARLINIAALQVTLSMLGRRRYIPNLVDVVKRMLRGVLEVLAFTFPRYRAHFTDKQSRDEHLSPLWQVSCNRPAEHAVVASRKTVKADAAVRVFDTGGKGIRWAVVDSGIDARHPALARPGELRLGVNIQDGQSLPSLSRVVKTLDFTRLVAITSGRVPRKLMQLFVARFGDFEAEMRIQSIRSDLASGRMLDWTAIEPLLAIDQSEYDKYISPSDSHGTHVAGIIGANWQSETYKSLMSPGLQYRRKRVRPVSLEIPPELIRNESIQGVCPEIELLDLRVFTEEGDSDEFAILAALQYIRFLNQSKDRQYVHGVNLSLSLRHDVRNYACGSTPVCLECDRLSGSGVIVVAAAGNFGYDLPYSEINLGGAYRGQSITDPGNAASVITVGATHRTDPYQYGVSYFSSRGPTGDGRSKPDLVAPGEKILSTVLDGTVASMDGTSMAAPHVSGAAALLLSRNNELMGKPTLVKQILCKSASDLGRERAFQGAGLLDTLRALQSV
;
A
#
# COMPACT_ATOMS: atom_id res chain seq x y z
N MET A 1 -9.30 -15.56 14.55
CA MET A 1 -9.75 -14.75 15.70
C MET A 1 -11.05 -14.11 15.30
N ASP A 2 -12.11 -14.37 16.04
CA ASP A 2 -13.42 -13.75 15.77
C ASP A 2 -13.33 -12.23 16.01
N GLU A 3 -14.08 -11.46 15.23
CA GLU A 3 -14.11 -9.99 15.30
C GLU A 3 -14.51 -9.49 16.70
N ILE A 4 -15.31 -10.30 17.42
CA ILE A 4 -15.71 -10.11 18.81
C ILE A 4 -14.51 -10.30 19.78
N GLU A 5 -13.65 -11.29 19.57
CA GLU A 5 -12.44 -11.52 20.40
C GLU A 5 -11.45 -10.36 20.24
N LYS A 6 -11.33 -9.83 19.02
CA LYS A 6 -10.50 -8.66 18.70
C LYS A 6 -11.04 -7.39 19.36
N ARG A 7 -12.37 -7.21 19.32
CA ARG A 7 -13.07 -6.06 19.93
C ARG A 7 -13.03 -6.11 21.46
N ILE A 8 -13.21 -7.28 22.07
CA ILE A 8 -13.05 -7.49 23.52
C ILE A 8 -11.60 -7.21 23.94
N SER A 9 -10.61 -7.76 23.22
CA SER A 9 -9.19 -7.53 23.52
C SER A 9 -8.80 -6.05 23.40
N LEU A 10 -9.32 -5.34 22.39
CA LEU A 10 -9.13 -3.89 22.23
C LEU A 10 -9.85 -3.11 23.34
N GLU A 11 -11.13 -3.39 23.62
CA GLU A 11 -11.90 -2.72 24.68
C GLU A 11 -11.27 -2.88 26.06
N LEU A 12 -10.61 -4.02 26.35
CA LEU A 12 -9.96 -4.25 27.65
C LEU A 12 -8.62 -3.55 27.78
N ILE A 13 -7.88 -3.44 26.68
CA ILE A 13 -6.70 -2.58 26.60
C ILE A 13 -7.11 -1.12 26.81
N TYR A 14 -8.25 -0.68 26.26
CA TYR A 14 -8.74 0.69 26.38
C TYR A 14 -9.39 1.01 27.75
N GLN A 15 -10.25 0.13 28.30
CA GLN A 15 -10.86 0.32 29.64
C GLN A 15 -9.84 0.21 30.78
N GLY A 16 -8.72 -0.47 30.53
CA GLY A 16 -7.49 -0.39 31.33
C GLY A 16 -7.00 1.04 31.57
N CYS A 17 -7.17 1.90 30.56
CA CYS A 17 -6.54 3.21 30.43
C CYS A 17 -7.43 4.41 30.79
N GLU A 18 -8.75 4.24 30.93
CA GLU A 18 -9.69 5.37 31.08
C GLU A 18 -9.83 5.95 32.52
N LEU A 19 -9.27 5.31 33.55
CA LEU A 19 -9.51 5.70 34.96
C LEU A 19 -8.38 6.46 35.66
N GLU A 20 -7.21 6.62 35.04
CA GLU A 20 -6.17 7.54 35.53
C GLU A 20 -5.84 8.55 34.43
N GLN A 21 -6.12 9.84 34.67
CA GLN A 21 -5.90 10.93 33.71
C GLN A 21 -4.43 11.08 33.26
N ASN A 22 -3.49 10.37 33.89
CA ASN A 22 -2.07 10.31 33.53
C ASN A 22 -1.69 8.92 32.97
N ARG A 23 -2.27 8.58 31.81
CA ARG A 23 -1.53 8.15 30.60
C ARG A 23 -0.49 7.03 30.75
N PHE A 24 -0.96 5.78 30.82
CA PHE A 24 -0.12 4.57 30.71
C PHE A 24 0.40 4.28 29.28
N THR A 25 -0.18 4.84 28.22
CA THR A 25 0.19 4.51 26.82
C THR A 25 0.89 5.65 26.06
N THR A 26 0.83 6.89 26.53
CA THR A 26 1.55 8.00 25.87
C THR A 26 2.93 8.27 26.46
N ASP A 27 3.24 7.75 27.66
CA ASP A 27 4.54 7.94 28.33
C ASP A 27 5.33 6.62 28.45
N PHE A 28 4.73 5.49 28.05
CA PHE A 28 5.41 4.20 28.02
C PHE A 28 6.05 4.02 26.64
N PRO A 29 7.38 3.81 26.56
CA PRO A 29 8.07 3.79 25.28
C PRO A 29 7.65 2.58 24.44
N ILE A 30 7.16 1.49 25.05
CA ILE A 30 6.77 0.27 24.34
C ILE A 30 5.32 0.38 23.83
N THR A 31 5.17 0.41 22.52
CA THR A 31 3.85 0.35 21.86
C THR A 31 3.11 -0.96 22.16
N THR A 32 1.79 -0.91 22.18
CA THR A 32 0.91 -2.07 22.44
C THR A 32 1.20 -3.26 21.53
N GLU A 33 1.61 -3.03 20.29
CA GLU A 33 1.90 -4.09 19.34
C GLU A 33 3.18 -4.88 19.68
N VAL A 34 4.18 -4.22 20.27
CA VAL A 34 5.41 -4.90 20.72
C VAL A 34 5.09 -5.87 21.85
N TRP A 35 4.18 -5.49 22.75
CA TRP A 35 3.65 -6.38 23.78
C TRP A 35 2.97 -7.62 23.18
N LEU A 36 2.14 -7.41 22.16
CA LEU A 36 1.46 -8.50 21.45
C LEU A 36 2.46 -9.43 20.73
N LEU A 37 3.50 -8.88 20.11
CA LEU A 37 4.54 -9.63 19.40
C LEU A 37 5.24 -10.66 20.29
N TYR A 38 5.64 -10.27 21.51
CA TYR A 38 6.29 -11.20 22.45
C TYR A 38 5.29 -12.16 23.12
N ALA A 39 4.03 -11.75 23.28
CA ALA A 39 2.97 -12.60 23.84
C ALA A 39 2.53 -13.72 22.87
N GLU A 40 2.36 -13.43 21.59
CA GLU A 40 1.83 -14.35 20.57
C GLU A 40 2.70 -15.60 20.39
N LYS A 41 4.04 -15.45 20.44
CA LYS A 41 4.98 -16.56 20.26
C LYS A 41 5.17 -17.45 21.49
N ARG A 42 4.48 -17.14 22.60
CA ARG A 42 4.47 -17.92 23.86
C ARG A 42 5.85 -18.16 24.50
N LEU A 43 6.88 -17.41 24.12
CA LEU A 43 8.27 -17.58 24.58
C LEU A 43 8.99 -16.22 24.68
N PHE A 44 8.99 -15.63 25.87
CA PHE A 44 9.62 -14.32 26.17
C PHE A 44 11.15 -14.29 26.03
N ASN A 45 11.79 -15.47 26.11
CA ASN A 45 13.23 -15.65 25.90
C ASN A 45 13.63 -15.65 24.42
N ARG A 46 12.67 -15.73 23.47
CA ARG A 46 13.01 -15.70 22.04
C ARG A 46 13.22 -14.25 21.59
N PRO A 47 14.37 -13.93 21.00
CA PRO A 47 14.60 -12.62 20.42
C PRO A 47 13.64 -12.34 19.25
N ASN A 48 13.19 -11.09 19.14
CA ASN A 48 12.47 -10.56 17.99
C ASN A 48 13.12 -9.26 17.55
N SER A 49 12.94 -8.91 16.28
CA SER A 49 13.42 -7.65 15.74
C SER A 49 12.43 -6.54 16.10
N ILE A 50 12.91 -5.49 16.74
CA ILE A 50 12.13 -4.32 17.15
C ILE A 50 12.90 -3.05 16.79
N LEU A 51 12.18 -1.95 16.62
CA LEU A 51 12.71 -0.63 16.30
C LEU A 51 12.71 0.24 17.55
N LEU A 52 13.86 0.83 17.87
CA LEU A 52 14.03 1.82 18.92
C LEU A 52 14.18 3.21 18.27
N THR A 53 13.37 4.16 18.70
CA THR A 53 13.39 5.55 18.25
C THR A 53 14.17 6.39 19.28
N PRO A 54 15.18 7.17 18.88
CA PRO A 54 15.95 8.03 19.78
C PRO A 54 15.13 9.23 20.22
N HIS A 55 15.44 9.75 21.41
CA HIS A 55 15.01 11.10 21.79
C HIS A 55 15.75 12.14 20.93
N ILE A 56 15.06 13.24 20.57
CA ILE A 56 15.53 14.21 19.59
C ILE A 56 16.88 14.84 19.97
N GLU A 57 17.12 15.02 21.27
CA GLU A 57 18.34 15.62 21.83
C GLU A 57 19.48 14.61 22.04
N ALA A 58 19.17 13.32 22.23
CA ALA A 58 20.18 12.27 22.41
C ALA A 58 20.71 11.73 21.07
N GLY A 59 19.86 11.77 20.04
CA GLY A 59 20.19 11.30 18.69
C GLY A 59 20.48 9.80 18.61
N MET A 60 20.77 9.33 17.39
CA MET A 60 21.00 7.92 17.11
C MET A 60 22.28 7.37 17.79
N THR A 61 23.33 8.17 17.88
CA THR A 61 24.60 7.79 18.52
C THR A 61 24.43 7.58 20.03
N GLY A 62 23.73 8.49 20.71
CA GLY A 62 23.49 8.37 22.15
C GLY A 62 22.61 7.18 22.50
N LEU A 63 21.57 6.91 21.70
CA LEU A 63 20.73 5.72 21.85
C LEU A 63 21.53 4.43 21.62
N ARG A 64 22.33 4.36 20.55
CA ARG A 64 23.13 3.16 20.24
C ARG A 64 24.11 2.82 21.37
N SER A 65 24.88 3.80 21.86
CA SER A 65 25.84 3.60 22.95
C SER A 65 25.17 3.08 24.23
N SER A 66 24.01 3.65 24.58
CA SER A 66 23.24 3.22 25.75
C SER A 66 22.77 1.78 25.60
N VAL A 67 22.25 1.41 24.44
CA VAL A 67 21.77 0.03 24.20
C VAL A 67 22.91 -0.99 24.26
N THR A 68 24.06 -0.69 23.67
CA THR A 68 25.24 -1.58 23.69
C THR A 68 25.88 -1.70 25.07
N GLU A 69 25.73 -0.70 25.93
CA GLU A 69 26.19 -0.78 27.31
C GLU A 69 25.34 -1.77 28.15
N PHE A 70 24.02 -1.74 27.97
CA PHE A 70 23.12 -2.67 28.67
C PHE A 70 23.15 -4.09 28.08
N ILE A 71 23.41 -4.21 26.77
CA ILE A 71 23.45 -5.48 26.04
C ILE A 71 24.70 -5.51 25.15
N PRO A 72 25.90 -5.75 25.72
CA PRO A 72 27.16 -5.78 24.97
C PRO A 72 27.18 -6.83 23.87
N GLU A 73 26.41 -7.91 24.01
CA GLU A 73 26.34 -9.02 23.05
C GLU A 73 25.72 -8.63 21.69
N LEU A 74 25.13 -7.43 21.58
CA LEU A 74 24.66 -6.88 20.31
C LEU A 74 25.79 -6.29 19.46
N ASP A 75 26.91 -5.91 20.07
CA ASP A 75 28.07 -5.36 19.37
C ASP A 75 29.07 -6.47 19.05
N THR A 76 29.09 -6.92 17.79
CA THR A 76 29.93 -8.04 17.35
C THR A 76 31.44 -7.73 17.31
N SER A 77 31.87 -6.56 17.74
CA SER A 77 33.29 -6.15 17.74
C SER A 77 34.13 -6.73 18.88
N SER A 78 33.55 -7.40 19.89
CA SER A 78 34.31 -7.88 21.08
C SER A 78 34.35 -9.40 21.31
N LYS A 79 34.38 -10.23 20.26
CA LYS A 79 34.47 -11.71 20.41
C LYS A 79 35.79 -12.25 21.00
N SER A 80 36.73 -11.41 21.44
CA SER A 80 38.05 -11.85 21.93
C SER A 80 38.18 -12.07 23.44
N ASN A 81 37.23 -11.63 24.29
CA ASN A 81 37.42 -11.63 25.75
C ASN A 81 36.31 -12.33 26.55
N LEU A 82 35.91 -13.55 26.16
CA LEU A 82 35.01 -14.38 26.99
C LEU A 82 35.78 -15.35 27.88
N SER A 83 35.45 -15.32 29.18
CA SER A 83 36.04 -16.16 30.22
C SER A 83 35.60 -17.63 30.10
N MET A 84 36.38 -18.54 30.70
CA MET A 84 36.13 -20.00 30.61
C MET A 84 34.78 -20.41 31.24
N VAL A 85 34.25 -19.64 32.19
CA VAL A 85 32.96 -19.89 32.85
C VAL A 85 31.78 -19.55 31.93
N GLU A 86 31.92 -18.51 31.10
CA GLU A 86 30.89 -18.13 30.12
C GLU A 86 30.78 -19.18 29.00
N ARG A 87 31.90 -19.77 28.57
CA ARG A 87 31.90 -20.88 27.60
C ARG A 87 31.14 -22.11 28.10
N PHE A 88 31.12 -22.34 29.41
CA PHE A 88 30.45 -23.50 30.01
C PHE A 88 28.92 -23.30 30.11
N TYR A 89 28.46 -22.05 30.33
CA TYR A 89 27.03 -21.72 30.30
C TYR A 89 26.43 -21.85 28.89
N PHE A 90 27.20 -21.55 27.83
CA PHE A 90 26.74 -21.68 26.44
C PHE A 90 26.77 -23.12 25.89
N ALA A 91 27.47 -24.06 26.54
CA ALA A 91 27.62 -25.44 26.04
C ALA A 91 26.50 -26.41 26.45
N SER A 92 25.60 -26.03 27.36
CA SER A 92 24.61 -26.95 27.97
C SER A 92 23.16 -26.79 27.44
N GLY A 93 22.94 -25.98 26.40
CA GLY A 93 21.64 -25.85 25.73
C GLY A 93 21.56 -26.72 24.47
N ASN A 94 20.69 -27.75 24.52
CA ASN A 94 20.41 -28.70 23.42
C ASN A 94 20.32 -28.02 22.04
N ALA A 95 21.19 -28.46 21.13
CA ALA A 95 21.31 -27.97 19.76
C ALA A 95 20.06 -28.32 18.93
N GLY A 96 19.30 -27.28 18.58
CA GLY A 96 18.27 -27.33 17.56
C GLY A 96 18.29 -26.01 16.78
N ASN A 97 19.08 -25.97 15.70
CA ASN A 97 19.06 -25.03 14.58
C ASN A 97 18.37 -23.68 14.82
N ALA A 98 19.12 -22.72 15.40
CA ALA A 98 18.95 -21.28 15.13
C ALA A 98 20.12 -20.52 15.78
N THR A 99 21.29 -20.55 15.15
CA THR A 99 22.23 -19.42 15.27
C THR A 99 21.60 -18.24 14.52
N SER A 100 20.58 -17.61 15.10
CA SER A 100 20.16 -16.27 14.67
C SER A 100 21.21 -15.31 15.21
N GLU A 101 22.05 -14.76 14.33
CA GLU A 101 22.98 -13.71 14.70
C GLU A 101 22.20 -12.59 15.42
N ARG A 102 22.56 -12.31 16.68
CA ARG A 102 22.08 -11.13 17.39
C ARG A 102 22.66 -9.91 16.66
N TYR A 103 21.85 -8.88 16.42
CA TYR A 103 22.30 -7.71 15.65
C TYR A 103 21.69 -6.40 16.15
N ILE A 104 22.45 -5.34 15.91
CA ILE A 104 22.10 -3.93 16.11
C ILE A 104 22.46 -3.13 14.85
N ALA A 105 21.44 -2.67 14.13
CA ALA A 105 21.58 -1.85 12.93
C ALA A 105 20.95 -0.48 13.16
N ALA A 106 21.38 0.53 12.42
CA ALA A 106 20.89 1.90 12.54
C ALA A 106 20.59 2.47 11.15
N ASN A 107 19.54 3.29 11.03
CA ASN A 107 19.39 4.27 9.95
C ASN A 107 19.40 5.69 10.57
N GLU A 108 19.10 6.72 9.77
CA GLU A 108 19.13 8.11 10.21
C GLU A 108 18.17 8.44 11.37
N SER A 109 17.14 7.62 11.60
CA SER A 109 16.06 7.92 12.54
C SER A 109 15.74 6.82 13.55
N HIS A 110 16.19 5.58 13.33
CA HIS A 110 15.79 4.41 14.11
C HIS A 110 16.94 3.41 14.28
N LEU A 111 16.97 2.75 15.44
CA LEU A 111 17.84 1.61 15.74
C LEU A 111 17.03 0.32 15.62
N LEU A 112 17.47 -0.60 14.78
CA LEU A 112 16.92 -1.94 14.69
C LEU A 112 17.72 -2.88 15.60
N VAL A 113 17.05 -3.53 16.55
CA VAL A 113 17.67 -4.48 17.49
C VAL A 113 16.95 -5.82 17.47
N HIS A 114 17.71 -6.92 17.60
CA HIS A 114 17.15 -8.28 17.72
C HIS A 114 17.32 -8.80 19.15
N ILE A 115 16.31 -8.56 20.01
CA ILE A 115 16.39 -8.81 21.46
C ILE A 115 15.16 -9.55 21.98
N SER A 116 15.31 -10.27 23.09
CA SER A 116 14.23 -10.91 23.84
C SER A 116 13.43 -9.88 24.65
N PHE A 117 12.28 -10.29 25.17
CA PHE A 117 11.46 -9.41 26.00
C PHE A 117 12.17 -9.02 27.31
N TYR A 118 12.94 -9.93 27.88
CA TYR A 118 13.71 -9.67 29.11
C TYR A 118 14.85 -8.68 28.87
N GLU A 119 15.51 -8.76 27.72
CA GLU A 119 16.50 -7.77 27.29
C GLU A 119 15.85 -6.41 27.00
N LEU A 120 14.63 -6.38 26.42
CA LEU A 120 13.85 -5.15 26.27
C LEU A 120 13.50 -4.52 27.63
N LEU A 121 13.15 -5.31 28.63
CA LEU A 121 12.92 -4.82 30.00
C LEU A 121 14.19 -4.25 30.63
N ALA A 122 15.37 -4.78 30.31
CA ALA A 122 16.63 -4.22 30.77
C ALA A 122 16.95 -2.83 30.17
N LEU A 123 16.34 -2.48 29.04
CA LEU A 123 16.45 -1.16 28.41
C LEU A 123 15.44 -0.13 28.97
N MET A 124 14.39 -0.57 29.67
CA MET A 124 13.34 0.32 30.21
C MET A 124 13.79 1.38 31.24
N PRO A 125 14.83 1.17 32.06
CA PRO A 125 15.38 2.22 32.92
C PRO A 125 15.84 3.46 32.15
N LEU A 126 16.08 3.34 30.84
CA LEU A 126 16.51 4.44 29.96
C LEU A 126 15.43 5.48 29.66
N THR A 127 14.26 5.47 30.31
CA THR A 127 13.14 6.39 30.01
C THR A 127 12.74 7.35 31.12
N ARG A 128 12.29 8.55 30.75
CA ARG A 128 11.90 9.62 31.69
C ARG A 128 10.78 9.18 32.62
N TRP A 129 9.79 8.42 32.13
CA TRP A 129 8.72 7.87 32.95
C TRP A 129 9.24 6.87 34.00
N TRP A 130 10.14 5.95 33.62
CA TRP A 130 10.76 5.01 34.56
C TRP A 130 11.59 5.74 35.62
N GLN A 131 12.34 6.78 35.23
CA GLN A 131 13.12 7.60 36.14
C GLN A 131 12.24 8.45 37.09
N GLN A 132 11.15 9.04 36.59
CA GLN A 132 10.32 9.96 37.36
C GLN A 132 9.29 9.27 38.25
N TYR A 133 8.73 8.13 37.82
CA TYR A 133 7.58 7.51 38.50
C TYR A 133 7.89 6.15 39.10
N ILE A 134 8.85 5.40 38.56
CA ILE A 134 9.29 4.15 39.17
C ILE A 134 10.48 4.42 40.10
N ALA A 135 11.55 5.07 39.65
CA ALA A 135 12.73 5.26 40.52
C ALA A 135 12.44 6.14 41.76
N SER A 136 11.57 7.15 41.63
CA SER A 136 11.16 8.01 42.75
C SER A 136 10.25 7.29 43.75
N ALA A 137 9.29 6.49 43.28
CA ALA A 137 8.31 5.79 44.10
C ALA A 137 8.95 4.65 44.92
N PHE A 138 10.04 4.08 44.40
CA PHE A 138 10.74 2.96 45.00
C PHE A 138 11.97 3.35 45.82
N LYS A 139 12.36 4.65 45.88
CA LYS A 139 13.58 5.13 46.58
C LYS A 139 14.76 4.15 46.45
N ILE A 140 15.13 3.81 45.22
CA ILE A 140 16.02 2.69 44.86
C ILE A 140 17.34 2.74 45.65
N ASP A 141 17.34 2.09 46.81
CA ASP A 141 18.47 1.90 47.71
C ASP A 141 18.70 0.39 47.92
N GLU A 142 19.64 0.03 48.81
CA GLU A 142 19.98 -1.38 49.08
C GLU A 142 18.80 -2.16 49.68
N SER A 143 17.88 -1.48 50.40
CA SER A 143 16.65 -2.07 50.92
C SER A 143 15.66 -2.43 49.81
N THR A 144 15.65 -1.67 48.72
CA THR A 144 14.76 -1.88 47.56
C THR A 144 15.18 -3.08 46.73
N VAL A 145 16.48 -3.27 46.52
CA VAL A 145 17.03 -4.46 45.84
C VAL A 145 16.73 -5.72 46.66
N ASN A 146 16.83 -5.62 47.99
CA ASN A 146 16.41 -6.70 48.89
C ASN A 146 14.89 -6.90 48.85
N THR A 147 14.08 -5.84 48.74
CA THR A 147 12.62 -5.92 48.55
C THR A 147 12.27 -6.69 47.27
N PHE A 148 12.95 -6.46 46.16
CA PHE A 148 12.74 -7.24 44.93
C PHE A 148 13.16 -8.71 45.09
N LYS A 149 14.24 -8.99 45.83
CA LYS A 149 14.62 -10.36 46.21
C LYS A 149 13.57 -11.00 47.10
N ASP A 150 12.99 -10.26 48.04
CA ASP A 150 11.95 -10.73 48.97
C ASP A 150 10.62 -10.98 48.24
N ILE A 151 10.20 -10.08 47.35
CA ILE A 151 9.08 -10.28 46.43
C ILE A 151 9.32 -11.52 45.58
N TYR A 152 10.52 -11.68 45.03
CA TYR A 152 10.93 -12.85 44.26
C TYR A 152 10.84 -14.15 45.08
N PHE A 153 11.30 -14.15 46.34
CA PHE A 153 11.16 -15.30 47.24
C PHE A 153 9.70 -15.56 47.61
N TRP A 154 8.86 -14.54 47.77
CA TRP A 154 7.44 -14.68 48.08
C TRP A 154 6.64 -15.28 46.92
N PHE A 155 6.93 -14.90 45.67
CA PHE A 155 6.39 -15.59 44.47
C PHE A 155 6.85 -17.05 44.35
N ARG A 156 7.84 -17.47 45.16
CA ARG A 156 8.21 -18.88 45.28
C ARG A 156 7.35 -19.70 46.25
N SER A 157 6.51 -19.06 47.08
CA SER A 157 5.58 -19.76 47.98
C SER A 157 4.38 -20.36 47.25
N ASP A 158 3.96 -21.57 47.63
CA ASP A 158 2.91 -22.31 46.92
C ASP A 158 1.50 -21.74 47.16
N GLU A 159 1.30 -21.05 48.29
CA GLU A 159 0.05 -20.39 48.67
C GLU A 159 -0.28 -19.19 47.77
N VAL A 160 0.70 -18.32 47.52
CA VAL A 160 0.56 -17.13 46.66
C VAL A 160 0.39 -17.55 45.21
N ARG A 161 1.15 -18.56 44.81
CA ARG A 161 1.09 -19.22 43.51
C ARG A 161 -0.31 -19.77 43.21
N TYR A 162 -0.96 -20.38 44.21
CA TYR A 162 -2.33 -20.87 44.10
C TYR A 162 -3.34 -19.72 44.01
N LEU A 163 -3.25 -18.72 44.88
CA LEU A 163 -4.14 -17.57 44.91
C LEU A 163 -4.15 -16.78 43.59
N LEU A 164 -2.97 -16.45 43.07
CA LEU A 164 -2.84 -15.74 41.81
C LEU A 164 -3.44 -16.53 40.65
N SER A 165 -3.26 -17.86 40.67
CA SER A 165 -3.78 -18.73 39.62
C SER A 165 -5.30 -18.84 39.62
N GLN A 166 -5.93 -18.91 40.81
CA GLN A 166 -7.39 -18.87 40.92
C GLN A 166 -7.96 -17.54 40.45
N LEU A 167 -7.39 -16.41 40.91
CA LEU A 167 -7.86 -15.08 40.54
C LEU A 167 -7.79 -14.84 39.03
N ILE A 168 -6.73 -15.30 38.36
CA ILE A 168 -6.62 -15.21 36.90
C ILE A 168 -7.65 -16.11 36.20
N VAL A 169 -7.83 -17.35 36.64
CA VAL A 169 -8.78 -18.30 36.03
C VAL A 169 -10.23 -17.81 36.19
N GLU A 170 -10.62 -17.32 37.37
CA GLU A 170 -11.95 -16.77 37.64
C GLU A 170 -12.23 -15.51 36.81
N SER A 171 -11.21 -14.67 36.60
CA SER A 171 -11.33 -13.42 35.85
C SER A 171 -11.55 -13.63 34.34
N ILE A 172 -11.25 -14.82 33.81
CA ILE A 172 -11.32 -15.15 32.38
C ILE A 172 -12.69 -15.75 31.98
N GLN A 173 -13.53 -16.14 32.95
CA GLN A 173 -14.74 -16.92 32.68
C GLN A 173 -15.95 -16.13 32.15
N ASN A 174 -15.98 -14.79 32.26
CA ASN A 174 -17.05 -13.98 31.65
C ASN A 174 -16.57 -12.53 31.33
N ALA A 175 -17.29 -11.83 30.44
CA ALA A 175 -16.94 -10.48 29.99
C ALA A 175 -17.01 -9.41 31.10
N ASP A 176 -17.87 -9.58 32.11
CA ASP A 176 -17.95 -8.70 33.30
C ASP A 176 -16.82 -8.96 34.32
N SER A 177 -16.23 -10.15 34.32
CA SER A 177 -15.09 -10.54 35.15
C SER A 177 -13.78 -9.97 34.60
N LEU A 178 -13.69 -9.73 33.29
CA LEU A 178 -12.54 -9.06 32.70
C LEU A 178 -12.44 -7.57 33.06
N LYS A 179 -13.56 -6.90 33.40
CA LYS A 179 -13.53 -5.54 33.99
C LYS A 179 -12.88 -5.50 35.38
N ARG A 180 -12.87 -6.62 36.11
CA ARG A 180 -12.25 -6.75 37.46
C ARG A 180 -10.76 -7.07 37.39
N PHE A 181 -10.19 -7.18 36.20
CA PHE A 181 -8.77 -7.44 35.97
C PHE A 181 -7.85 -6.50 36.77
N LYS A 182 -8.22 -5.22 36.92
CA LYS A 182 -7.45 -4.23 37.70
C LYS A 182 -7.35 -4.58 39.20
N GLU A 183 -8.20 -5.45 39.71
CA GLU A 183 -8.28 -5.83 41.12
C GLU A 183 -7.37 -7.01 41.50
N ILE A 184 -6.83 -7.75 40.53
CA ILE A 184 -6.00 -8.95 40.79
C ILE A 184 -4.73 -8.54 41.55
N GLY A 185 -3.99 -7.59 41.01
CA GLY A 185 -2.76 -7.06 41.59
C GLY A 185 -2.95 -6.47 42.98
N PRO A 186 -3.91 -5.55 43.20
CA PRO A 186 -4.22 -4.99 44.51
C PRO A 186 -4.58 -6.07 45.55
N ARG A 187 -5.38 -7.08 45.20
CA ARG A 187 -5.75 -8.18 46.12
C ARG A 187 -4.54 -9.03 46.51
N VAL A 188 -3.69 -9.37 45.54
CA VAL A 188 -2.47 -10.13 45.81
C VAL A 188 -1.47 -9.29 46.63
N ALA A 189 -1.31 -8.01 46.32
CA ALA A 189 -0.45 -7.10 47.07
C ALA A 189 -0.94 -6.82 48.50
N GLN A 190 -2.25 -6.91 48.76
CA GLN A 190 -2.83 -6.79 50.11
C GLN A 190 -2.60 -8.04 50.98
N SER A 191 -2.52 -9.22 50.36
CA SER A 191 -2.18 -10.48 51.06
C SER A 191 -0.70 -10.60 51.44
N TRP A 192 0.14 -9.66 51.01
CA TRP A 192 1.55 -9.61 51.34
C TRP A 192 1.78 -8.98 52.72
N THR A 193 2.15 -9.80 53.70
CA THR A 193 2.34 -9.40 55.11
C THR A 193 3.78 -8.96 55.41
N GLY A 194 4.26 -7.94 54.69
CA GLY A 194 5.54 -7.26 54.96
C GLY A 194 5.32 -5.84 55.48
N THR A 195 6.29 -5.26 56.21
CA THR A 195 6.27 -3.89 56.74
C THR A 195 6.45 -2.81 55.64
N ASP A 196 5.80 -2.97 54.50
CA ASP A 196 6.05 -2.20 53.29
C ASP A 196 5.05 -1.06 53.04
N LYS A 197 5.57 0.07 52.54
CA LYS A 197 4.84 1.31 52.26
C LYS A 197 3.78 1.09 51.16
N ALA A 198 2.67 1.83 51.23
CA ALA A 198 1.55 1.73 50.29
C ALA A 198 1.96 1.85 48.80
N THR A 199 3.01 2.62 48.51
CA THR A 199 3.62 2.77 47.18
C THR A 199 4.24 1.49 46.63
N HIS A 200 4.91 0.68 47.46
CA HIS A 200 5.51 -0.60 47.03
C HIS A 200 4.43 -1.63 46.68
N ARG A 201 3.35 -1.67 47.47
CA ARG A 201 2.17 -2.51 47.20
C ARG A 201 1.46 -2.10 45.91
N ALA A 202 1.35 -0.80 45.63
CA ALA A 202 0.74 -0.30 44.40
C ALA A 202 1.54 -0.68 43.14
N ALA A 203 2.86 -0.63 43.20
CA ALA A 203 3.69 -0.96 42.07
C ALA A 203 3.80 -2.48 41.82
N LEU A 204 3.87 -3.28 42.89
CA LEU A 204 3.73 -4.73 42.81
C LEU A 204 2.38 -5.13 42.20
N ALA A 205 1.30 -4.49 42.62
CA ALA A 205 -0.03 -4.70 42.05
C ALA A 205 -0.08 -4.40 40.54
N ARG A 206 0.57 -3.32 40.09
CA ARG A 206 0.66 -2.98 38.66
C ARG A 206 1.41 -4.04 37.85
N LEU A 207 2.53 -4.55 38.34
CA LEU A 207 3.30 -5.63 37.70
C LEU A 207 2.50 -6.94 37.62
N ILE A 208 1.78 -7.29 38.68
CA ILE A 208 0.91 -8.48 38.73
C ILE A 208 -0.22 -8.38 37.72
N ASN A 209 -0.85 -7.20 37.62
CA ASN A 209 -1.87 -6.96 36.62
C ASN A 209 -1.27 -7.13 35.21
N ILE A 210 -0.16 -6.47 34.88
CA ILE A 210 0.48 -6.61 33.55
C ILE A 210 0.72 -8.08 33.18
N ALA A 211 1.23 -8.89 34.09
CA ALA A 211 1.42 -10.32 33.87
C ALA A 211 0.10 -11.10 33.74
N ALA A 212 -0.92 -10.76 34.53
CA ALA A 212 -2.25 -11.36 34.42
C ALA A 212 -2.95 -11.02 33.08
N LEU A 213 -2.70 -9.83 32.51
CA LEU A 213 -3.23 -9.42 31.21
C LEU A 213 -2.63 -10.28 30.10
N GLN A 214 -1.32 -10.49 30.19
CA GLN A 214 -0.54 -11.30 29.26
C GLN A 214 -1.01 -12.77 29.23
N VAL A 215 -1.41 -13.32 30.38
CA VAL A 215 -1.97 -14.67 30.50
C VAL A 215 -3.39 -14.72 29.92
N THR A 216 -4.19 -13.72 30.22
CA THR A 216 -5.57 -13.57 29.72
C THR A 216 -5.60 -13.49 28.20
N LEU A 217 -4.77 -12.64 27.61
CA LEU A 217 -4.61 -12.52 26.15
C LEU A 217 -4.09 -13.81 25.51
N SER A 218 -3.19 -14.54 26.19
CA SER A 218 -2.69 -15.84 25.73
C SER A 218 -3.77 -16.94 25.72
N MET A 219 -4.77 -16.84 26.61
CA MET A 219 -5.89 -17.78 26.72
C MET A 219 -7.02 -17.48 25.76
N LEU A 220 -7.34 -16.20 25.53
CA LEU A 220 -8.34 -15.77 24.55
C LEU A 220 -7.96 -16.15 23.10
N GLY A 221 -6.70 -16.54 22.86
CA GLY A 221 -6.21 -17.09 21.59
C GLY A 221 -6.17 -18.64 21.50
N ARG A 222 -6.79 -19.40 22.41
CA ARG A 222 -6.93 -20.88 22.29
C ARG A 222 -8.36 -21.34 22.57
N ARG A 223 -8.92 -22.15 21.65
CA ARG A 223 -10.21 -22.85 21.84
C ARG A 223 -10.18 -24.06 22.80
N ARG A 224 -9.13 -24.27 23.61
CA ARG A 224 -9.07 -25.32 24.65
C ARG A 224 -8.15 -24.93 25.81
N TYR A 225 -8.55 -25.32 27.01
CA TYR A 225 -7.82 -25.22 28.28
C TYR A 225 -6.33 -25.56 28.12
N ILE A 226 -5.42 -24.68 28.58
CA ILE A 226 -3.96 -24.93 28.55
C ILE A 226 -3.58 -25.71 29.82
N PRO A 227 -3.08 -26.96 29.71
CA PRO A 227 -2.54 -27.66 30.86
C PRO A 227 -1.38 -26.86 31.47
N ASN A 228 -1.34 -26.75 32.80
CA ASN A 228 -0.26 -26.09 33.56
C ASN A 228 -0.11 -24.58 33.28
N LEU A 229 -1.18 -23.90 32.87
CA LEU A 229 -1.24 -22.44 32.70
C LEU A 229 -0.61 -21.70 33.88
N VAL A 230 -0.96 -22.13 35.08
CA VAL A 230 -0.47 -21.63 36.37
C VAL A 230 1.06 -21.62 36.42
N ASP A 231 1.71 -22.69 35.97
CA ASP A 231 3.17 -22.79 35.95
C ASP A 231 3.83 -22.00 34.82
N VAL A 232 3.07 -21.68 33.76
CA VAL A 232 3.51 -20.76 32.71
C VAL A 232 3.52 -19.32 33.25
N VAL A 233 2.44 -18.90 33.93
CA VAL A 233 2.36 -17.58 34.59
C VAL A 233 3.49 -17.40 35.60
N LYS A 234 3.72 -18.42 36.44
CA LYS A 234 4.80 -18.42 37.45
C LYS A 234 6.17 -18.17 36.83
N ARG A 235 6.50 -18.89 35.75
CA ARG A 235 7.81 -18.76 35.09
C ARG A 235 8.00 -17.39 34.45
N MET A 236 6.94 -16.78 33.92
CA MET A 236 6.98 -15.44 33.33
C MET A 236 7.18 -14.35 34.38
N LEU A 237 6.38 -14.35 35.44
CA LEU A 237 6.51 -13.39 36.55
C LEU A 237 7.89 -13.47 37.20
N ARG A 238 8.38 -14.69 37.40
CA ARG A 238 9.73 -14.95 37.90
C ARG A 238 10.79 -14.28 37.02
N GLY A 239 10.74 -14.49 35.70
CA GLY A 239 11.70 -13.91 34.77
C GLY A 239 11.69 -12.38 34.77
N VAL A 240 10.51 -11.76 34.84
CA VAL A 240 10.39 -10.29 34.92
C VAL A 240 11.05 -9.76 36.19
N LEU A 241 10.76 -10.38 37.33
CA LEU A 241 11.31 -9.95 38.62
C LEU A 241 12.83 -10.18 38.72
N GLU A 242 13.35 -11.28 38.16
CA GLU A 242 14.80 -11.56 38.10
C GLU A 242 15.56 -10.49 37.30
N VAL A 243 15.04 -10.12 36.12
CA VAL A 243 15.63 -9.08 35.28
C VAL A 243 15.64 -7.74 36.00
N LEU A 244 14.50 -7.34 36.57
CA LEU A 244 14.39 -6.08 37.29
C LEU A 244 15.36 -6.02 38.49
N ALA A 245 15.44 -7.08 39.29
CA ALA A 245 16.36 -7.15 40.43
C ALA A 245 17.84 -7.05 40.03
N PHE A 246 18.21 -7.49 38.83
CA PHE A 246 19.58 -7.43 38.31
C PHE A 246 19.93 -6.11 37.61
N THR A 247 18.98 -5.51 36.91
CA THR A 247 19.21 -4.27 36.14
C THR A 247 19.30 -3.03 37.03
N PHE A 248 18.51 -2.94 38.11
CA PHE A 248 18.48 -1.72 38.95
C PHE A 248 19.79 -1.38 39.67
N PRO A 249 20.53 -2.33 40.28
CA PRO A 249 21.82 -2.02 40.89
C PRO A 249 22.84 -1.44 39.90
N ARG A 250 22.84 -1.91 38.65
CA ARG A 250 23.72 -1.41 37.58
C ARG A 250 23.38 0.03 37.20
N TYR A 251 22.08 0.35 37.09
CA TYR A 251 21.63 1.72 36.81
C TYR A 251 22.13 2.69 37.89
N ARG A 252 22.05 2.31 39.19
CA ARG A 252 22.51 3.16 40.30
C ARG A 252 23.99 3.58 40.19
N ALA A 253 24.88 2.70 39.72
CA ALA A 253 26.30 3.01 39.57
C ALA A 253 26.56 4.14 38.56
N HIS A 254 25.73 4.23 37.51
CA HIS A 254 25.76 5.32 36.52
C HIS A 254 25.29 6.66 37.07
N PHE A 255 24.36 6.67 38.03
CA PHE A 255 23.81 7.91 38.61
C PHE A 255 24.49 8.34 39.92
N THR A 256 25.44 7.57 40.45
CA THR A 256 26.18 7.93 41.67
C THR A 256 27.27 8.97 41.44
N ASP A 257 27.60 9.32 40.19
CA ASP A 257 28.60 10.35 39.93
C ASP A 257 28.00 11.74 40.17
N LYS A 258 28.62 12.49 41.08
CA LYS A 258 28.05 13.67 41.76
C LYS A 258 27.97 14.94 40.88
N GLN A 259 28.05 14.81 39.57
CA GLN A 259 28.04 15.93 38.62
C GLN A 259 27.02 15.71 37.49
N SER A 260 25.73 15.88 37.78
CA SER A 260 24.93 16.91 37.11
C SER A 260 23.54 16.97 37.76
N ARG A 261 23.13 18.18 38.14
CA ARG A 261 21.74 18.53 38.43
C ARG A 261 21.03 18.99 37.14
N ASP A 262 21.55 18.59 35.99
CA ASP A 262 20.84 18.73 34.73
C ASP A 262 19.97 17.48 34.55
N GLU A 263 18.73 17.66 34.12
CA GLU A 263 17.82 16.57 33.81
C GLU A 263 18.50 15.61 32.81
N HIS A 264 19.00 14.46 33.26
CA HIS A 264 19.53 13.45 32.35
C HIS A 264 18.41 13.01 31.40
N LEU A 265 18.48 13.49 30.16
CA LEU A 265 17.49 13.22 29.12
C LEU A 265 17.61 11.75 28.68
N SER A 266 16.46 11.08 28.72
CA SER A 266 16.27 9.70 28.28
C SER A 266 16.70 9.51 26.81
N PRO A 267 17.67 8.64 26.49
CA PRO A 267 18.10 8.44 25.10
C PRO A 267 17.07 7.67 24.26
N LEU A 268 16.16 6.92 24.88
CA LEU A 268 15.12 6.13 24.23
C LEU A 268 13.77 6.87 24.27
N TRP A 269 13.18 7.17 23.11
CA TRP A 269 11.86 7.77 23.01
C TRP A 269 10.75 6.71 22.91
N GLN A 270 10.90 5.76 21.97
CA GLN A 270 9.85 4.80 21.65
C GLN A 270 10.41 3.46 21.17
N VAL A 271 9.63 2.39 21.35
CA VAL A 271 9.87 1.02 20.92
C VAL A 271 8.67 0.54 20.11
N SER A 272 8.91 0.16 18.85
CA SER A 272 7.89 -0.32 17.91
C SER A 272 8.30 -1.63 17.23
N CYS A 273 7.34 -2.35 16.65
CA CYS A 273 7.60 -3.60 15.96
C CYS A 273 8.41 -3.38 14.67
N ASN A 274 9.44 -4.20 14.42
CA ASN A 274 10.01 -4.30 13.08
C ASN A 274 9.09 -5.19 12.24
N ARG A 275 8.20 -4.56 11.46
CA ARG A 275 7.22 -5.28 10.65
C ARG A 275 7.91 -5.88 9.42
N PRO A 276 7.60 -7.14 9.03
CA PRO A 276 8.02 -7.63 7.73
C PRO A 276 7.38 -6.74 6.65
N ALA A 277 8.20 -6.20 5.76
CA ALA A 277 7.72 -5.56 4.55
C ALA A 277 7.33 -6.67 3.58
N GLU A 278 6.02 -6.89 3.42
CA GLU A 278 5.52 -7.76 2.36
C GLU A 278 5.31 -6.94 1.08
N HIS A 279 5.65 -7.53 -0.06
CA HIS A 279 5.19 -7.01 -1.35
C HIS A 279 3.67 -7.08 -1.35
N ALA A 280 2.98 -5.96 -1.19
CA ALA A 280 1.53 -6.00 -1.25
C ALA A 280 1.07 -6.13 -2.70
N VAL A 281 0.27 -7.16 -2.92
CA VAL A 281 -0.33 -7.53 -4.19
C VAL A 281 -1.85 -7.44 -3.99
N VAL A 282 -2.56 -6.82 -4.95
CA VAL A 282 -4.03 -6.68 -5.09
C VAL A 282 -4.81 -5.80 -4.07
N ALA A 283 -4.18 -5.09 -3.13
CA ALA A 283 -4.94 -4.34 -2.13
C ALA A 283 -5.80 -3.18 -2.69
N SER A 284 -5.34 -2.49 -3.73
CA SER A 284 -6.02 -1.31 -4.27
C SER A 284 -7.43 -1.61 -4.80
N ARG A 285 -7.62 -2.79 -5.43
CA ARG A 285 -8.92 -3.26 -5.91
C ARG A 285 -9.91 -3.47 -4.75
N LYS A 286 -9.44 -3.98 -3.61
CA LYS A 286 -10.24 -4.16 -2.39
C LYS A 286 -10.59 -2.83 -1.73
N THR A 287 -9.66 -1.89 -1.73
CA THR A 287 -9.84 -0.55 -1.17
C THR A 287 -11.01 0.20 -1.82
N VAL A 288 -11.16 0.05 -3.14
CA VAL A 288 -12.32 0.59 -3.88
C VAL A 288 -13.51 -0.37 -3.97
N LYS A 289 -13.45 -1.49 -3.25
CA LYS A 289 -14.49 -2.54 -3.15
C LYS A 289 -14.93 -3.12 -4.50
N ALA A 290 -14.03 -3.11 -5.48
CA ALA A 290 -14.32 -3.61 -6.82
C ALA A 290 -14.37 -5.14 -6.87
N ASP A 291 -13.59 -5.83 -6.03
CA ASP A 291 -13.66 -7.29 -5.89
C ASP A 291 -15.02 -7.75 -5.35
N ALA A 292 -15.53 -7.06 -4.33
CA ALA A 292 -16.87 -7.29 -3.79
C ALA A 292 -17.94 -6.98 -4.85
N ALA A 293 -17.83 -5.85 -5.57
CA ALA A 293 -18.78 -5.48 -6.61
C ALA A 293 -18.87 -6.52 -7.74
N VAL A 294 -17.72 -6.94 -8.29
CA VAL A 294 -17.65 -7.97 -9.34
C VAL A 294 -18.29 -9.28 -8.86
N ARG A 295 -18.03 -9.70 -7.62
CA ARG A 295 -18.60 -10.93 -7.05
C ARG A 295 -20.10 -10.85 -6.78
N VAL A 296 -20.59 -9.73 -6.24
CA VAL A 296 -22.00 -9.56 -5.86
C VAL A 296 -22.90 -9.40 -7.08
N PHE A 297 -22.43 -8.65 -8.09
CA PHE A 297 -23.22 -8.32 -9.27
C PHE A 297 -22.94 -9.20 -10.48
N ASP A 298 -22.01 -10.15 -10.35
CA ASP A 298 -21.57 -11.06 -11.42
C ASP A 298 -21.30 -10.32 -12.73
N THR A 299 -20.46 -9.27 -12.65
CA THR A 299 -20.17 -8.37 -13.76
C THR A 299 -18.68 -8.14 -13.88
N GLY A 300 -18.14 -8.30 -15.10
CA GLY A 300 -16.71 -8.18 -15.39
C GLY A 300 -16.36 -7.08 -16.40
N GLY A 301 -17.33 -6.37 -16.98
CA GLY A 301 -17.09 -5.42 -18.07
C GLY A 301 -17.33 -5.94 -19.48
N LYS A 302 -17.94 -7.12 -19.62
CA LYS A 302 -18.17 -7.75 -20.93
C LYS A 302 -19.02 -6.84 -21.83
N GLY A 303 -18.56 -6.64 -23.06
CA GLY A 303 -19.22 -5.77 -24.04
C GLY A 303 -18.92 -4.28 -23.85
N ILE A 304 -18.19 -3.90 -22.80
CA ILE A 304 -17.69 -2.54 -22.61
C ILE A 304 -16.31 -2.42 -23.24
N ARG A 305 -16.12 -1.33 -23.97
CA ARG A 305 -14.87 -0.95 -24.60
C ARG A 305 -14.40 0.40 -24.10
N TRP A 306 -13.15 0.45 -23.64
CA TRP A 306 -12.52 1.63 -23.06
C TRP A 306 -11.25 2.00 -23.80
N ALA A 307 -11.12 3.29 -24.16
CA ALA A 307 -9.90 3.80 -24.75
C ALA A 307 -8.89 4.19 -23.67
N VAL A 308 -7.62 3.93 -23.93
CA VAL A 308 -6.49 4.39 -23.11
C VAL A 308 -5.63 5.26 -24.01
N VAL A 309 -5.58 6.57 -23.71
CA VAL A 309 -4.71 7.51 -24.42
C VAL A 309 -3.48 7.73 -23.56
N ASP A 310 -2.37 7.09 -23.94
CA ASP A 310 -1.18 6.96 -23.10
C ASP A 310 0.07 6.63 -23.95
N SER A 311 1.17 6.18 -23.35
CA SER A 311 2.40 5.78 -24.05
C SER A 311 2.28 4.44 -24.79
N GLY A 312 1.30 3.64 -24.39
CA GLY A 312 0.82 2.48 -25.15
C GLY A 312 0.63 1.23 -24.29
N ILE A 313 -0.13 0.29 -24.83
CA ILE A 313 -0.42 -0.99 -24.17
C ILE A 313 0.33 -2.11 -24.87
N ASP A 314 1.07 -2.94 -24.11
CA ASP A 314 1.59 -4.20 -24.65
C ASP A 314 0.47 -5.25 -24.79
N ALA A 315 -0.13 -5.33 -25.98
CA ALA A 315 -1.17 -6.29 -26.31
C ALA A 315 -0.72 -7.76 -26.16
N ARG A 316 0.58 -8.06 -26.10
CA ARG A 316 1.12 -9.41 -25.87
C ARG A 316 1.02 -9.83 -24.40
N HIS A 317 0.75 -8.90 -23.49
CA HIS A 317 0.76 -9.16 -22.07
C HIS A 317 -0.31 -10.22 -21.69
N PRO A 318 0.07 -11.36 -21.06
CA PRO A 318 -0.87 -12.46 -20.78
C PRO A 318 -2.09 -12.06 -19.96
N ALA A 319 -1.93 -11.13 -19.03
CA ALA A 319 -3.03 -10.59 -18.22
C ALA A 319 -4.15 -9.91 -19.04
N LEU A 320 -3.86 -9.48 -20.27
CA LEU A 320 -4.82 -8.81 -21.16
C LEU A 320 -5.43 -9.76 -22.20
N ALA A 321 -5.05 -11.04 -22.21
CA ALA A 321 -5.59 -12.03 -23.14
C ALA A 321 -7.06 -12.37 -22.85
N ARG A 322 -7.84 -12.67 -23.89
CA ARG A 322 -9.26 -13.02 -23.78
C ARG A 322 -9.48 -14.28 -22.92
N PRO A 323 -10.52 -14.30 -22.06
CA PRO A 323 -10.81 -15.47 -21.24
C PRO A 323 -11.08 -16.71 -22.10
N GLY A 324 -10.35 -17.81 -21.86
CA GLY A 324 -10.56 -19.08 -22.53
C GLY A 324 -9.77 -19.30 -23.83
N GLU A 325 -9.16 -18.27 -24.40
CA GLU A 325 -8.28 -18.41 -25.58
C GLU A 325 -6.87 -18.92 -25.19
N LEU A 326 -6.48 -18.75 -23.92
CA LEU A 326 -5.28 -19.34 -23.32
C LEU A 326 -5.61 -20.65 -22.57
N ARG A 327 -6.14 -21.68 -23.26
CA ARG A 327 -6.42 -23.01 -22.67
C ARG A 327 -5.47 -24.09 -23.19
N LEU A 328 -5.15 -25.06 -22.33
CA LEU A 328 -4.48 -26.32 -22.67
C LEU A 328 -5.13 -26.98 -23.90
N GLY A 329 -4.32 -27.32 -24.90
CA GLY A 329 -4.78 -28.06 -26.08
C GLY A 329 -5.36 -27.20 -27.20
N VAL A 330 -5.44 -25.88 -27.06
CA VAL A 330 -5.56 -25.01 -28.24
C VAL A 330 -4.19 -25.02 -28.90
N ASN A 331 -4.06 -25.78 -30.00
CA ASN A 331 -3.02 -25.52 -30.96
C ASN A 331 -3.11 -24.01 -31.22
N ILE A 332 -2.08 -23.24 -30.87
CA ILE A 332 -1.77 -22.01 -31.59
C ILE A 332 -1.59 -22.52 -33.02
N GLN A 333 -2.70 -22.65 -33.76
CA GLN A 333 -2.70 -23.16 -35.12
C GLN A 333 -1.72 -22.27 -35.85
N ASP A 334 -0.85 -22.88 -36.65
CA ASP A 334 0.20 -22.20 -37.43
C ASP A 334 -0.35 -20.87 -37.98
N GLY A 335 -0.03 -19.74 -37.34
CA GLY A 335 -0.49 -18.40 -37.72
C GLY A 335 -1.11 -17.50 -36.63
N GLN A 336 -1.56 -17.98 -35.46
CA GLN A 336 -2.13 -17.07 -34.42
C GLN A 336 -1.04 -16.45 -33.51
N SER A 337 -1.08 -15.12 -33.34
CA SER A 337 -0.12 -14.36 -32.53
C SER A 337 -0.71 -13.94 -31.17
N LEU A 338 0.10 -13.83 -30.11
CA LEU A 338 -0.36 -13.38 -28.79
C LEU A 338 -1.17 -12.05 -28.82
N PRO A 339 -0.82 -11.03 -29.63
CA PRO A 339 -1.65 -9.84 -29.79
C PRO A 339 -3.06 -10.11 -30.33
N SER A 340 -3.22 -11.09 -31.24
CA SER A 340 -4.53 -11.43 -31.82
C SER A 340 -5.49 -12.08 -30.81
N LEU A 341 -4.96 -12.60 -29.70
CA LEU A 341 -5.73 -13.19 -28.59
C LEU A 341 -6.03 -12.16 -27.48
N SER A 342 -5.66 -10.89 -27.69
CA SER A 342 -5.76 -9.84 -26.69
C SER A 342 -7.18 -9.27 -26.58
N ARG A 343 -7.53 -8.77 -25.38
CA ARG A 343 -8.65 -7.84 -25.18
C ARG A 343 -8.30 -6.42 -25.64
N VAL A 344 -7.03 -6.14 -25.97
CA VAL A 344 -6.65 -4.92 -26.69
C VAL A 344 -7.08 -5.11 -28.15
N VAL A 345 -8.23 -4.56 -28.52
CA VAL A 345 -8.89 -4.87 -29.80
C VAL A 345 -8.29 -4.10 -30.98
N LYS A 346 -7.59 -3.01 -30.72
CA LYS A 346 -6.96 -2.16 -31.74
C LYS A 346 -5.89 -1.28 -31.09
N THR A 347 -4.78 -1.08 -31.79
CA THR A 347 -3.69 -0.16 -31.43
C THR A 347 -3.47 0.85 -32.55
N LEU A 348 -3.44 2.13 -32.20
CA LEU A 348 -3.19 3.26 -33.10
C LEU A 348 -2.11 4.16 -32.51
N ASP A 349 -1.19 4.61 -33.35
CA ASP A 349 -0.07 5.46 -32.97
C ASP A 349 -0.23 6.87 -33.55
N PHE A 350 -0.74 7.79 -32.71
CA PHE A 350 -1.03 9.17 -33.07
C PHE A 350 0.21 10.06 -33.13
N THR A 351 1.37 9.61 -32.64
CA THR A 351 2.64 10.33 -32.80
C THR A 351 3.03 10.49 -34.28
N ARG A 352 2.52 9.59 -35.14
CA ARG A 352 2.72 9.61 -36.60
C ARG A 352 1.89 10.68 -37.30
N LEU A 353 0.86 11.23 -36.65
CA LEU A 353 -0.14 12.05 -37.32
C LEU A 353 0.45 13.31 -37.94
N VAL A 354 1.35 14.00 -37.23
CA VAL A 354 2.01 15.22 -37.73
C VAL A 354 2.82 14.92 -39.00
N ALA A 355 3.55 13.80 -39.02
CA ALA A 355 4.32 13.38 -40.18
C ALA A 355 3.41 13.05 -41.38
N ILE A 356 2.28 12.36 -41.13
CA ILE A 356 1.30 11.99 -42.16
C ILE A 356 0.62 13.22 -42.75
N THR A 357 0.06 14.10 -41.91
CA THR A 357 -0.74 15.25 -42.35
C THR A 357 0.10 16.37 -42.96
N SER A 358 1.36 16.51 -42.55
CA SER A 358 2.31 17.44 -43.19
C SER A 358 2.91 16.89 -44.49
N GLY A 359 2.81 15.58 -44.72
CA GLY A 359 3.51 14.88 -45.80
C GLY A 359 5.03 14.77 -45.61
N ARG A 360 5.58 15.19 -44.47
CA ARG A 360 7.01 15.11 -44.15
C ARG A 360 7.29 13.84 -43.34
N VAL A 361 7.16 12.69 -44.00
CA VAL A 361 7.30 11.38 -43.36
C VAL A 361 8.78 10.97 -43.23
N PRO A 362 9.29 10.70 -42.01
CA PRO A 362 10.66 10.21 -41.83
C PRO A 362 10.91 8.89 -42.57
N ARG A 363 12.16 8.66 -43.02
CA ARG A 363 12.53 7.45 -43.79
C ARG A 363 12.13 6.14 -43.09
N LYS A 364 12.37 6.02 -41.78
CA LYS A 364 12.02 4.82 -40.98
C LYS A 364 10.50 4.57 -41.01
N LEU A 365 9.70 5.63 -40.90
CA LEU A 365 8.24 5.53 -40.93
C LEU A 365 7.72 5.22 -42.35
N MET A 366 8.32 5.84 -43.37
CA MET A 366 7.98 5.53 -44.76
C MET A 366 8.26 4.06 -45.09
N GLN A 367 9.41 3.51 -44.65
CA GLN A 367 9.72 2.08 -44.82
C GLN A 367 8.65 1.16 -44.21
N LEU A 368 8.08 1.54 -43.07
CA LEU A 368 6.96 0.78 -42.46
C LEU A 368 5.70 0.85 -43.32
N PHE A 369 5.38 2.00 -43.90
CA PHE A 369 4.23 2.14 -44.81
C PHE A 369 4.43 1.36 -46.11
N VAL A 370 5.62 1.45 -46.71
CA VAL A 370 5.98 0.69 -47.92
C VAL A 370 5.92 -0.82 -47.64
N ALA A 371 6.41 -1.27 -46.48
CA ALA A 371 6.32 -2.68 -46.11
C ALA A 371 4.86 -3.17 -45.96
N ARG A 372 3.92 -2.27 -45.66
CA ARG A 372 2.51 -2.61 -45.44
C ARG A 372 1.64 -2.51 -46.69
N PHE A 373 1.79 -1.44 -47.45
CA PHE A 373 0.92 -1.09 -48.60
C PHE A 373 1.63 -1.25 -49.94
N GLY A 374 2.95 -1.38 -49.96
CA GLY A 374 3.76 -1.20 -51.16
C GLY A 374 4.10 0.27 -51.40
N ASP A 375 5.14 0.48 -52.21
CA ASP A 375 5.78 1.80 -52.39
C ASP A 375 4.80 2.84 -52.96
N PHE A 376 4.23 2.53 -54.12
CA PHE A 376 3.29 3.40 -54.82
C PHE A 376 2.03 3.73 -53.98
N GLU A 377 1.45 2.73 -53.30
CA GLU A 377 0.23 2.95 -52.51
C GLU A 377 0.51 3.81 -51.27
N ALA A 378 1.64 3.61 -50.59
CA ALA A 378 2.04 4.40 -49.44
C ALA A 378 2.20 5.89 -49.81
N GLU A 379 2.91 6.18 -50.90
CA GLU A 379 3.08 7.56 -51.40
C GLU A 379 1.75 8.18 -51.82
N MET A 380 0.93 7.45 -52.56
CA MET A 380 -0.39 7.92 -53.01
C MET A 380 -1.32 8.27 -51.84
N ARG A 381 -1.34 7.45 -50.77
CA ARG A 381 -2.15 7.72 -49.57
C ARG A 381 -1.72 9.02 -48.89
N ILE A 382 -0.42 9.20 -48.65
CA ILE A 382 0.12 10.40 -47.99
C ILE A 382 -0.16 11.65 -48.85
N GLN A 383 0.07 11.54 -50.16
CA GLN A 383 -0.13 12.67 -51.07
C GLN A 383 -1.61 13.04 -51.21
N SER A 384 -2.52 12.06 -51.20
CA SER A 384 -3.97 12.31 -51.19
C SER A 384 -4.38 13.07 -49.95
N ILE A 385 -3.99 12.59 -48.76
CA ILE A 385 -4.31 13.24 -47.48
C ILE A 385 -3.81 14.69 -47.48
N ARG A 386 -2.56 14.91 -47.92
CA ARG A 386 -1.99 16.25 -48.00
C ARG A 386 -2.76 17.14 -48.98
N SER A 387 -3.14 16.61 -50.14
CA SER A 387 -3.91 17.37 -51.14
C SER A 387 -5.31 17.70 -50.64
N ASP A 388 -5.95 16.78 -49.91
CA ASP A 388 -7.26 16.99 -49.29
C ASP A 388 -7.19 18.16 -48.30
N LEU A 389 -6.24 18.09 -47.36
CA LEU A 389 -6.03 19.15 -46.37
C LEU A 389 -5.67 20.49 -47.01
N ALA A 390 -4.80 20.50 -48.03
CA ALA A 390 -4.43 21.72 -48.76
C ALA A 390 -5.61 22.36 -49.49
N SER A 391 -6.63 21.57 -49.86
CA SER A 391 -7.87 22.06 -50.47
C SER A 391 -8.95 22.47 -49.46
N GLY A 392 -8.64 22.43 -48.16
CA GLY A 392 -9.57 22.78 -47.08
C GLY A 392 -10.59 21.67 -46.75
N ARG A 393 -10.41 20.45 -47.28
CA ARG A 393 -11.24 19.30 -46.87
C ARG A 393 -10.94 18.92 -45.43
N MET A 394 -11.98 18.47 -44.72
CA MET A 394 -11.82 17.92 -43.38
C MET A 394 -11.02 16.61 -43.41
N LEU A 395 -10.42 16.29 -42.27
CA LEU A 395 -9.61 15.10 -42.09
C LEU A 395 -10.48 13.83 -42.20
N ASP A 396 -10.19 12.98 -43.18
CA ASP A 396 -10.86 11.69 -43.36
C ASP A 396 -10.17 10.59 -42.54
N TRP A 397 -10.80 10.21 -41.43
CA TRP A 397 -10.31 9.17 -40.55
C TRP A 397 -10.23 7.80 -41.22
N THR A 398 -11.05 7.51 -42.24
CA THR A 398 -11.01 6.23 -42.96
C THR A 398 -9.73 6.08 -43.80
N ALA A 399 -9.23 7.20 -44.32
CA ALA A 399 -7.97 7.24 -45.08
C ALA A 399 -6.74 7.20 -44.16
N ILE A 400 -6.82 7.80 -42.97
CA ILE A 400 -5.69 7.96 -42.04
C ILE A 400 -5.51 6.77 -41.10
N GLU A 401 -6.60 6.15 -40.63
CA GLU A 401 -6.55 5.04 -39.68
C GLU A 401 -5.56 3.92 -40.10
N PRO A 402 -5.51 3.47 -41.37
CA PRO A 402 -4.55 2.46 -41.80
C PRO A 402 -3.08 2.86 -41.60
N LEU A 403 -2.75 4.15 -41.68
CA LEU A 403 -1.39 4.67 -41.48
C LEU A 403 -1.04 4.82 -39.99
N LEU A 404 -2.05 4.99 -39.11
CA LEU A 404 -1.86 5.02 -37.66
C LEU A 404 -1.82 3.62 -37.05
N ALA A 405 -2.49 2.64 -37.66
CA ALA A 405 -2.66 1.30 -37.10
C ALA A 405 -1.33 0.57 -36.93
N ILE A 406 -1.12 -0.03 -35.75
CA ILE A 406 -0.07 -1.02 -35.52
C ILE A 406 -0.68 -2.39 -35.74
N ASP A 407 0.01 -3.21 -36.54
CA ASP A 407 -0.47 -4.55 -36.89
C ASP A 407 -0.41 -5.49 -35.66
N GLN A 408 -1.54 -6.09 -35.33
CA GLN A 408 -1.70 -7.06 -34.23
C GLN A 408 -1.98 -8.48 -34.75
N SER A 409 -1.99 -8.70 -36.07
CA SER A 409 -2.29 -10.00 -36.67
C SER A 409 -1.12 -10.98 -36.51
N GLU A 410 0.11 -10.49 -36.66
CA GLU A 410 1.33 -11.29 -36.57
C GLU A 410 2.26 -10.80 -35.45
N TYR A 411 2.92 -11.75 -34.78
CA TYR A 411 3.80 -11.45 -33.64
C TYR A 411 4.99 -10.57 -34.06
N ASP A 412 5.61 -10.88 -35.21
CA ASP A 412 6.81 -10.19 -35.70
C ASP A 412 6.51 -8.79 -36.28
N LYS A 413 5.24 -8.50 -36.60
CA LYS A 413 4.79 -7.19 -37.09
C LYS A 413 4.35 -6.25 -35.96
N TYR A 414 4.08 -6.80 -34.78
CA TYR A 414 3.59 -6.02 -33.65
C TYR A 414 4.70 -5.17 -33.02
N ILE A 415 4.50 -3.86 -33.04
CA ILE A 415 5.41 -2.89 -32.42
C ILE A 415 4.95 -2.65 -30.98
N SER A 416 5.74 -3.14 -30.04
CA SER A 416 5.47 -2.96 -28.60
C SER A 416 5.77 -1.52 -28.17
N PRO A 417 5.08 -1.00 -27.13
CA PRO A 417 5.42 0.31 -26.60
C PRO A 417 6.80 0.28 -25.92
N SER A 418 7.49 1.42 -25.92
CA SER A 418 8.80 1.58 -25.27
C SER A 418 8.68 1.82 -23.76
N ASP A 419 7.55 2.36 -23.31
CA ASP A 419 7.26 2.69 -21.93
C ASP A 419 6.17 1.76 -21.35
N SER A 420 6.34 1.41 -20.08
CA SER A 420 5.41 0.58 -19.32
C SER A 420 4.21 1.34 -18.77
N HIS A 421 4.21 2.69 -18.77
CA HIS A 421 3.17 3.50 -18.14
C HIS A 421 1.76 3.14 -18.65
N GLY A 422 1.53 3.16 -19.97
CA GLY A 422 0.22 2.80 -20.54
C GLY A 422 -0.19 1.34 -20.29
N THR A 423 0.77 0.42 -20.27
CA THR A 423 0.54 -0.99 -19.93
C THR A 423 0.15 -1.16 -18.45
N HIS A 424 0.73 -0.36 -17.56
CA HIS A 424 0.39 -0.32 -16.13
C HIS A 424 -1.01 0.21 -15.88
N VAL A 425 -1.35 1.32 -16.54
CA VAL A 425 -2.70 1.90 -16.54
C VAL A 425 -3.73 0.89 -17.03
N ALA A 426 -3.49 0.25 -18.18
CA ALA A 426 -4.37 -0.78 -18.74
C ALA A 426 -4.58 -1.98 -17.80
N GLY A 427 -3.53 -2.40 -17.11
CA GLY A 427 -3.62 -3.48 -16.12
C GLY A 427 -4.52 -3.15 -14.93
N ILE A 428 -4.48 -1.90 -14.43
CA ILE A 428 -5.35 -1.45 -13.34
C ILE A 428 -6.81 -1.49 -13.79
N ILE A 429 -7.08 -1.07 -15.03
CA ILE A 429 -8.44 -1.09 -15.60
C ILE A 429 -8.92 -2.53 -15.73
N GLY A 430 -8.15 -3.41 -16.37
CA GLY A 430 -8.71 -4.66 -16.90
C GLY A 430 -7.78 -5.87 -16.98
N ALA A 431 -6.70 -5.92 -16.20
CA ALA A 431 -5.92 -7.17 -16.09
C ALA A 431 -6.81 -8.32 -15.59
N ASN A 432 -6.57 -9.52 -16.10
CA ASN A 432 -7.15 -10.76 -15.59
C ASN A 432 -6.16 -11.90 -15.79
N TRP A 433 -5.18 -11.96 -14.90
CA TRP A 433 -4.12 -12.96 -14.95
C TRP A 433 -4.38 -14.05 -13.92
N GLN A 434 -4.56 -15.29 -14.36
CA GLN A 434 -4.71 -16.45 -13.48
C GLN A 434 -3.41 -17.28 -13.49
N SER A 435 -2.99 -17.78 -12.31
CA SER A 435 -1.75 -18.54 -12.17
C SER A 435 -1.77 -19.87 -12.96
N GLU A 436 -2.93 -20.52 -13.05
CA GLU A 436 -3.17 -21.75 -13.81
C GLU A 436 -2.98 -21.52 -15.32
N THR A 437 -3.50 -20.40 -15.84
CA THR A 437 -3.35 -20.00 -17.24
C THR A 437 -1.86 -19.84 -17.58
N TYR A 438 -1.06 -19.31 -16.66
CA TYR A 438 0.38 -19.19 -16.86
C TYR A 438 1.11 -20.53 -16.85
N LYS A 439 0.85 -21.40 -15.87
CA LYS A 439 1.44 -22.75 -15.80
C LYS A 439 1.17 -23.53 -17.10
N SER A 440 0.00 -23.31 -17.70
CA SER A 440 -0.38 -23.92 -18.98
C SER A 440 0.46 -23.44 -20.18
N LEU A 441 0.86 -22.16 -20.21
CA LEU A 441 1.73 -21.59 -21.25
C LEU A 441 3.16 -22.14 -21.23
N MET A 442 3.63 -22.62 -20.07
CA MET A 442 5.00 -23.13 -19.85
C MET A 442 5.10 -24.67 -19.89
N SER A 443 4.04 -25.39 -20.26
CA SER A 443 4.04 -26.86 -20.25
C SER A 443 4.94 -27.47 -21.34
N PRO A 444 5.79 -28.48 -21.03
CA PRO A 444 6.85 -29.01 -21.91
C PRO A 444 6.39 -29.54 -23.29
N GLY A 445 5.13 -29.94 -23.43
CA GLY A 445 4.57 -30.47 -24.68
C GLY A 445 4.48 -29.47 -25.84
N LEU A 446 4.55 -28.16 -25.58
CA LEU A 446 4.56 -27.10 -26.60
C LEU A 446 5.96 -26.73 -27.12
N GLN A 447 7.03 -27.19 -26.46
CA GLN A 447 8.41 -26.80 -26.81
C GLN A 447 8.92 -27.49 -28.09
N TYR A 448 8.37 -28.64 -28.46
CA TYR A 448 8.93 -29.49 -29.52
C TYR A 448 8.55 -29.12 -30.96
N ARG A 449 7.66 -28.14 -31.19
CA ARG A 449 7.24 -27.72 -32.55
C ARG A 449 7.58 -26.26 -32.92
N ARG A 450 8.29 -25.52 -32.06
CA ARG A 450 8.63 -24.10 -32.29
C ARG A 450 10.00 -23.95 -32.98
N LYS A 451 10.04 -23.96 -34.31
CA LYS A 451 11.26 -23.62 -35.08
C LYS A 451 11.43 -22.12 -35.38
N ARG A 452 10.49 -21.24 -35.00
CA ARG A 452 10.59 -19.78 -35.26
C ARG A 452 10.22 -18.82 -34.13
N VAL A 453 9.56 -19.28 -33.06
CA VAL A 453 9.25 -18.42 -31.91
C VAL A 453 10.32 -18.64 -30.85
N ARG A 454 11.21 -17.66 -30.65
CA ARG A 454 12.10 -17.66 -29.47
C ARG A 454 11.21 -17.67 -28.23
N PRO A 455 11.27 -18.69 -27.35
CA PRO A 455 10.51 -18.67 -26.13
C PRO A 455 11.08 -17.55 -25.26
N VAL A 456 10.32 -16.49 -25.03
CA VAL A 456 10.58 -15.63 -23.88
C VAL A 456 10.24 -16.50 -22.67
N SER A 457 11.26 -17.02 -21.99
CA SER A 457 11.11 -17.65 -20.68
C SER A 457 10.71 -16.54 -19.72
N LEU A 458 9.41 -16.26 -19.66
CA LEU A 458 8.87 -15.39 -18.64
C LEU A 458 9.00 -16.16 -17.32
N GLU A 459 9.60 -15.54 -16.31
CA GLU A 459 9.52 -16.04 -14.94
C GLU A 459 8.14 -15.68 -14.38
N ILE A 460 7.47 -16.61 -13.67
CA ILE A 460 6.20 -16.28 -13.02
C ILE A 460 6.50 -15.16 -12.02
N PRO A 461 5.86 -13.99 -12.11
CA PRO A 461 6.09 -12.96 -11.12
C PRO A 461 5.76 -13.51 -9.73
N PRO A 462 6.62 -13.31 -8.72
CA PRO A 462 6.37 -13.75 -7.35
C PRO A 462 5.00 -13.32 -6.81
N GLU A 463 4.48 -12.22 -7.32
CA GLU A 463 3.17 -11.65 -7.03
C GLU A 463 2.03 -12.56 -7.49
N LEU A 464 2.13 -13.16 -8.69
CA LEU A 464 1.13 -14.07 -9.24
C LEU A 464 1.16 -15.43 -8.53
N ILE A 465 2.35 -15.91 -8.13
CA ILE A 465 2.50 -17.11 -7.31
C ILE A 465 1.78 -16.93 -5.97
N ARG A 466 1.96 -15.77 -5.34
CA ARG A 466 1.42 -15.48 -4.01
C ARG A 466 -0.10 -15.31 -3.98
N ASN A 467 -0.71 -14.81 -5.04
CA ASN A 467 -2.12 -14.37 -5.02
C ASN A 467 -3.05 -15.20 -5.89
N GLU A 468 -2.52 -16.23 -6.57
CA GLU A 468 -3.22 -17.11 -7.53
C GLU A 468 -3.80 -16.37 -8.75
N SER A 469 -4.07 -15.06 -8.65
CA SER A 469 -4.48 -14.19 -9.74
C SER A 469 -4.11 -12.72 -9.51
N ILE A 470 -3.90 -11.99 -10.61
CA ILE A 470 -3.76 -10.52 -10.64
C ILE A 470 -4.89 -9.98 -11.52
N GLN A 471 -5.81 -9.25 -10.90
CA GLN A 471 -6.98 -8.71 -11.58
C GLN A 471 -7.08 -7.19 -11.40
N GLY A 472 -7.37 -6.49 -12.49
CA GLY A 472 -7.79 -5.10 -12.49
C GLY A 472 -9.22 -4.94 -11.98
N VAL A 473 -9.72 -3.71 -12.05
CA VAL A 473 -11.08 -3.39 -11.58
C VAL A 473 -12.15 -4.08 -12.44
N CYS A 474 -11.98 -4.10 -13.76
CA CYS A 474 -12.95 -4.53 -14.77
C CYS A 474 -12.34 -5.63 -15.69
N PRO A 475 -12.23 -6.88 -15.23
CA PRO A 475 -11.34 -7.91 -15.81
C PRO A 475 -11.75 -8.47 -17.19
N GLU A 476 -12.96 -8.22 -17.67
CA GLU A 476 -13.47 -8.69 -18.98
C GLU A 476 -13.64 -7.56 -20.00
N ILE A 477 -13.18 -6.35 -19.67
CA ILE A 477 -13.28 -5.17 -20.53
C ILE A 477 -12.41 -5.31 -21.79
N GLU A 478 -12.89 -4.75 -22.90
CA GLU A 478 -12.09 -4.54 -24.11
C GLU A 478 -11.37 -3.19 -24.06
N LEU A 479 -10.14 -3.15 -24.55
CA LEU A 479 -9.30 -1.95 -24.54
C LEU A 479 -8.96 -1.49 -25.96
N LEU A 480 -8.94 -0.18 -26.14
CA LEU A 480 -8.44 0.48 -27.35
C LEU A 480 -7.17 1.26 -26.98
N ASP A 481 -6.03 0.91 -27.59
CA ASP A 481 -4.73 1.50 -27.32
C ASP A 481 -4.48 2.68 -28.28
N LEU A 482 -4.46 3.90 -27.75
CA LEU A 482 -4.24 5.13 -28.52
C LEU A 482 -2.95 5.79 -28.03
N ARG A 483 -1.84 5.53 -28.74
CA ARG A 483 -0.51 6.00 -28.33
C ARG A 483 -0.31 7.45 -28.72
N VAL A 484 0.06 8.28 -27.75
CA VAL A 484 0.30 9.72 -27.96
C VAL A 484 1.69 10.16 -27.52
N PHE A 485 2.46 9.29 -26.86
CA PHE A 485 3.85 9.55 -26.50
C PHE A 485 4.82 8.87 -27.45
N THR A 486 5.93 9.54 -27.76
CA THR A 486 7.03 9.00 -28.57
C THR A 486 7.87 8.00 -27.78
N GLU A 487 8.86 7.38 -28.43
CA GLU A 487 9.79 6.45 -27.77
C GLU A 487 10.57 7.14 -26.64
N GLU A 488 10.81 8.45 -26.77
CA GLU A 488 11.50 9.31 -25.81
C GLU A 488 10.62 9.81 -24.65
N GLY A 489 9.31 9.50 -24.68
CA GLY A 489 8.35 9.95 -23.66
C GLY A 489 7.83 11.38 -23.87
N ASP A 490 8.06 11.96 -25.06
CA ASP A 490 7.50 13.26 -25.43
C ASP A 490 6.08 13.10 -26.00
N SER A 491 5.20 14.06 -25.75
CA SER A 491 3.87 14.12 -26.34
C SER A 491 3.45 15.56 -26.56
N ASP A 492 2.55 15.79 -27.51
CA ASP A 492 1.97 17.09 -27.79
C ASP A 492 0.45 17.08 -27.67
N GLU A 493 -0.13 18.27 -27.43
CA GLU A 493 -1.58 18.44 -27.33
C GLU A 493 -2.30 18.05 -28.63
N PHE A 494 -1.61 18.14 -29.78
CA PHE A 494 -2.17 17.85 -31.10
C PHE A 494 -2.49 16.36 -31.27
N ALA A 495 -1.58 15.46 -30.88
CA ALA A 495 -1.80 14.02 -30.91
C ALA A 495 -2.93 13.60 -29.96
N ILE A 496 -3.02 14.22 -28.79
CA ILE A 496 -4.08 13.96 -27.81
C ILE A 496 -5.44 14.38 -28.38
N LEU A 497 -5.54 15.60 -28.93
CA LEU A 497 -6.77 16.09 -29.58
C LEU A 497 -7.24 15.15 -30.69
N ALA A 498 -6.31 14.71 -31.53
CA ALA A 498 -6.60 13.79 -32.62
C ALA A 498 -7.12 12.44 -32.12
N ALA A 499 -6.53 11.89 -31.05
CA ALA A 499 -7.01 10.65 -30.44
C ALA A 499 -8.46 10.81 -29.92
N LEU A 500 -8.78 11.92 -29.26
CA LEU A 500 -10.14 12.20 -28.77
C LEU A 500 -11.15 12.38 -29.92
N GLN A 501 -10.75 13.09 -30.99
CA GLN A 501 -11.57 13.27 -32.18
C GLN A 501 -11.82 11.95 -32.93
N TYR A 502 -10.81 11.08 -33.00
CA TYR A 502 -10.96 9.76 -33.58
C TYR A 502 -11.96 8.88 -32.79
N ILE A 503 -11.98 8.96 -31.45
CA ILE A 503 -13.00 8.29 -30.64
C ILE A 503 -14.41 8.78 -31.01
N ARG A 504 -14.59 10.09 -31.19
CA ARG A 504 -15.89 10.65 -31.63
C ARG A 504 -16.28 10.11 -33.00
N PHE A 505 -15.34 10.08 -33.95
CA PHE A 505 -15.57 9.49 -35.28
C PHE A 505 -15.99 8.01 -35.19
N LEU A 506 -15.34 7.20 -34.35
CA LEU A 506 -15.72 5.80 -34.14
C LEU A 506 -17.15 5.64 -33.62
N ASN A 507 -17.60 6.52 -32.73
CA ASN A 507 -18.96 6.46 -32.19
C ASN A 507 -20.01 7.02 -33.16
N GLN A 508 -19.66 8.01 -33.99
CA GLN A 508 -20.56 8.55 -35.01
C GLN A 508 -20.74 7.62 -36.21
N SER A 509 -19.72 6.82 -36.53
CA SER A 509 -19.73 5.90 -37.67
C SER A 509 -20.40 4.55 -37.39
N LYS A 510 -20.98 4.35 -36.20
CA LYS A 510 -21.56 3.08 -35.75
C LYS A 510 -22.96 3.29 -35.21
N ASP A 511 -23.85 2.33 -35.47
CA ASP A 511 -25.24 2.37 -35.00
C ASP A 511 -25.39 2.31 -33.46
N ARG A 512 -24.35 1.81 -32.78
CA ARG A 512 -24.26 1.74 -31.32
C ARG A 512 -22.92 2.32 -30.88
N GLN A 513 -22.91 2.88 -29.67
CA GLN A 513 -21.70 3.39 -29.06
C GLN A 513 -20.60 2.31 -29.06
N TYR A 514 -19.49 2.60 -29.73
CA TYR A 514 -18.38 1.67 -29.93
C TYR A 514 -17.32 1.79 -28.84
N VAL A 515 -17.08 3.02 -28.36
CA VAL A 515 -16.21 3.36 -27.23
C VAL A 515 -17.05 4.04 -26.15
N HIS A 516 -17.06 3.45 -24.96
CA HIS A 516 -17.95 3.87 -23.87
C HIS A 516 -17.27 4.88 -22.93
N GLY A 517 -15.95 4.80 -22.82
CA GLY A 517 -15.16 5.75 -22.04
C GLY A 517 -13.70 5.80 -22.47
N VAL A 518 -13.00 6.80 -21.95
CA VAL A 518 -11.57 7.05 -22.19
C VAL A 518 -10.87 7.35 -20.87
N ASN A 519 -9.68 6.78 -20.69
CA ASN A 519 -8.77 7.08 -19.60
C ASN A 519 -7.61 7.95 -20.11
N LEU A 520 -7.40 9.09 -19.45
CA LEU A 520 -6.34 10.07 -19.73
C LEU A 520 -5.43 10.19 -18.50
N SER A 521 -4.41 9.34 -18.42
CA SER A 521 -3.41 9.35 -17.34
C SER A 521 -2.21 10.24 -17.70
N LEU A 522 -2.49 11.44 -18.20
CA LEU A 522 -1.50 12.42 -18.64
C LEU A 522 -1.77 13.80 -18.02
N SER A 523 -0.82 14.71 -18.13
CA SER A 523 -0.95 16.07 -17.60
C SER A 523 -0.32 17.09 -18.55
N LEU A 524 -1.12 18.04 -19.02
CA LEU A 524 -0.63 19.18 -19.80
C LEU A 524 -0.34 20.36 -18.90
N ARG A 525 0.92 20.80 -18.91
CA ARG A 525 1.40 21.89 -18.08
C ARG A 525 1.03 23.23 -18.74
N HIS A 526 0.28 24.06 -18.02
CA HIS A 526 -0.05 25.44 -18.38
C HIS A 526 -0.20 26.27 -17.09
N ASP A 527 -0.37 27.60 -17.18
CA ASP A 527 -0.68 28.40 -15.98
C ASP A 527 -2.12 28.14 -15.54
N VAL A 528 -2.25 27.21 -14.59
CA VAL A 528 -3.50 26.73 -14.01
C VAL A 528 -4.24 27.79 -13.18
N ARG A 529 -3.58 28.92 -12.86
CA ARG A 529 -4.18 30.04 -12.10
C ARG A 529 -4.93 31.03 -12.98
N ASN A 530 -5.08 30.72 -14.26
CA ASN A 530 -5.88 31.53 -15.18
C ASN A 530 -7.38 31.34 -14.90
N TYR A 531 -8.16 32.43 -14.91
CA TYR A 531 -9.62 32.41 -14.83
C TYR A 531 -10.29 31.60 -15.96
N ALA A 532 -9.59 31.35 -17.07
CA ALA A 532 -10.05 30.49 -18.16
C ALA A 532 -9.63 29.02 -18.01
N CYS A 533 -9.25 28.55 -16.81
CA CYS A 533 -8.86 27.16 -16.59
C CYS A 533 -9.95 26.17 -17.06
N GLY A 534 -9.56 25.07 -17.70
CA GLY A 534 -10.51 24.15 -18.33
C GLY A 534 -11.06 24.60 -19.69
N SER A 535 -10.52 25.67 -20.28
CA SER A 535 -10.87 26.13 -21.64
C SER A 535 -9.76 25.91 -22.67
N THR A 536 -8.75 25.10 -22.35
CA THR A 536 -7.73 24.69 -23.33
C THR A 536 -8.36 23.83 -24.42
N PRO A 537 -7.73 23.76 -25.61
CA PRO A 537 -8.21 22.89 -26.69
C PRO A 537 -8.49 21.47 -26.22
N VAL A 538 -7.60 20.86 -25.43
CA VAL A 538 -7.82 19.51 -24.90
C VAL A 538 -9.04 19.42 -23.98
N CYS A 539 -9.27 20.43 -23.12
CA CYS A 539 -10.42 20.44 -22.21
C CYS A 539 -11.73 20.59 -22.98
N LEU A 540 -11.75 21.49 -23.96
CA LEU A 540 -12.92 21.69 -24.83
C LEU A 540 -13.23 20.42 -25.64
N GLU A 541 -12.21 19.71 -26.12
CA GLU A 541 -12.42 18.45 -26.82
C GLU A 541 -12.88 17.32 -25.88
N CYS A 542 -12.39 17.28 -24.64
CA CYS A 542 -12.91 16.38 -23.61
C CYS A 542 -14.39 16.66 -23.31
N ASP A 543 -14.79 17.93 -23.21
CA ASP A 543 -16.18 18.32 -23.01
C ASP A 543 -17.06 17.96 -24.22
N ARG A 544 -16.57 18.11 -25.45
CA ARG A 544 -17.26 17.63 -26.67
C ARG A 544 -17.39 16.11 -26.70
N LEU A 545 -16.33 15.39 -26.34
CA LEU A 545 -16.33 13.93 -26.27
C LEU A 545 -17.35 13.43 -25.23
N SER A 546 -17.38 14.06 -24.05
CA SER A 546 -18.40 13.80 -23.03
C SER A 546 -19.80 14.14 -23.51
N GLY A 547 -19.99 15.27 -24.20
CA GLY A 547 -21.25 15.62 -24.85
C GLY A 547 -21.72 14.63 -25.92
N SER A 548 -20.82 13.83 -26.49
CA SER A 548 -21.16 12.73 -27.41
C SER A 548 -21.54 11.41 -26.69
N GLY A 549 -21.57 11.40 -25.36
CA GLY A 549 -21.97 10.26 -24.53
C GLY A 549 -20.81 9.41 -24.00
N VAL A 550 -19.55 9.80 -24.23
CA VAL A 550 -18.36 9.05 -23.79
C VAL A 550 -17.92 9.51 -22.40
N ILE A 551 -17.63 8.58 -21.49
CA ILE A 551 -17.12 8.94 -20.17
C ILE A 551 -15.64 9.29 -20.28
N VAL A 552 -15.25 10.49 -19.83
CA VAL A 552 -13.85 10.92 -19.81
C VAL A 552 -13.34 10.94 -18.38
N VAL A 553 -12.30 10.15 -18.09
CA VAL A 553 -11.63 10.08 -16.78
C VAL A 553 -10.19 10.57 -16.94
N ALA A 554 -9.77 11.52 -16.10
CA ALA A 554 -8.42 12.08 -16.16
C ALA A 554 -7.74 12.11 -14.79
N ALA A 555 -6.42 11.94 -14.78
CA ALA A 555 -5.60 12.15 -13.60
C ALA A 555 -5.59 13.64 -13.19
N ALA A 556 -5.57 13.91 -11.89
CA ALA A 556 -5.53 15.28 -11.37
C ALA A 556 -4.18 16.00 -11.58
N GLY A 557 -3.10 15.23 -11.73
CA GLY A 557 -1.73 15.73 -11.76
C GLY A 557 -0.95 15.45 -10.47
N ASN A 558 0.38 15.52 -10.54
CA ASN A 558 1.28 15.19 -9.43
C ASN A 558 2.01 16.43 -8.88
N PHE A 559 1.36 17.60 -8.92
CA PHE A 559 1.93 18.90 -8.55
C PHE A 559 1.36 19.48 -7.24
N GLY A 560 0.79 18.62 -6.40
CA GLY A 560 0.23 19.04 -5.11
C GLY A 560 1.27 19.54 -4.11
N TYR A 561 2.53 19.10 -4.25
CA TYR A 561 3.66 19.45 -3.41
C TYR A 561 4.79 20.05 -4.26
N ASP A 562 5.31 21.20 -3.84
CA ASP A 562 6.31 21.96 -4.61
C ASP A 562 7.38 22.53 -3.66
N LEU A 563 8.59 21.95 -3.71
CA LEU A 563 9.74 22.30 -2.85
C LEU A 563 10.14 23.78 -3.00
N PRO A 564 10.40 24.33 -4.21
CA PRO A 564 10.71 25.75 -4.35
C PRO A 564 9.58 26.68 -3.91
N TYR A 565 8.30 26.25 -3.96
CA TYR A 565 7.19 27.02 -3.39
C TYR A 565 7.20 27.02 -1.85
N SER A 566 7.62 25.90 -1.23
CA SER A 566 7.73 25.74 0.22
C SER A 566 8.81 26.62 0.85
N GLU A 567 9.91 26.85 0.14
CA GLU A 567 11.04 27.69 0.58
C GLU A 567 10.65 29.18 0.62
N ILE A 568 9.76 29.62 -0.28
CA ILE A 568 9.33 31.03 -0.38
C ILE A 568 8.23 31.37 0.64
N ASN A 569 7.37 30.41 1.01
CA ASN A 569 6.17 30.68 1.83
C ASN A 569 6.26 30.20 3.30
N LEU A 570 7.46 30.06 3.86
CA LEU A 570 7.71 29.91 5.31
C LEU A 570 6.74 28.95 6.04
N GLY A 571 6.52 27.74 5.50
CA GLY A 571 5.83 26.65 6.21
C GLY A 571 4.68 25.94 5.49
N GLY A 572 4.25 26.40 4.30
CA GLY A 572 3.27 25.70 3.46
C GLY A 572 3.88 25.06 2.23
N ALA A 573 4.09 23.73 2.23
CA ALA A 573 4.67 23.03 1.08
C ALA A 573 3.64 22.51 0.05
N TYR A 574 2.35 22.72 0.32
CA TYR A 574 1.25 22.32 -0.55
C TYR A 574 0.78 23.48 -1.44
N ARG A 575 0.61 23.20 -2.73
CA ARG A 575 0.09 24.16 -3.73
C ARG A 575 -1.42 23.98 -3.93
N GLY A 576 -2.20 25.00 -3.59
CA GLY A 576 -3.57 25.14 -4.08
C GLY A 576 -3.60 25.47 -5.58
N GLN A 577 -4.71 25.16 -6.27
CA GLN A 577 -4.85 25.36 -7.73
C GLN A 577 -3.76 24.65 -8.54
N SER A 578 -3.56 23.35 -8.30
CA SER A 578 -2.53 22.54 -8.95
C SER A 578 -3.07 21.48 -9.90
N ILE A 579 -4.39 21.44 -10.12
CA ILE A 579 -5.04 20.52 -11.07
C ILE A 579 -4.58 20.85 -12.50
N THR A 580 -4.08 19.83 -13.22
CA THR A 580 -3.61 19.96 -14.60
C THR A 580 -4.71 19.67 -15.60
N ASP A 581 -4.47 20.04 -16.86
CA ASP A 581 -5.37 19.69 -17.96
C ASP A 581 -5.09 18.26 -18.46
N PRO A 582 -6.13 17.50 -18.85
CA PRO A 582 -7.53 17.91 -19.00
C PRO A 582 -8.40 17.83 -17.73
N GLY A 583 -7.80 17.64 -16.55
CA GLY A 583 -8.49 17.56 -15.27
C GLY A 583 -9.27 18.82 -14.87
N ASN A 584 -8.98 19.99 -15.43
CA ASN A 584 -9.79 21.19 -15.22
C ASN A 584 -11.06 21.23 -16.08
N ALA A 585 -11.29 20.32 -17.03
CA ALA A 585 -12.54 20.29 -17.80
C ALA A 585 -13.75 19.96 -16.90
N ALA A 586 -14.90 20.57 -17.18
CA ALA A 586 -16.08 20.47 -16.32
C ALA A 586 -16.72 19.08 -16.35
N SER A 587 -16.82 18.50 -17.56
CA SER A 587 -17.47 17.21 -17.77
C SER A 587 -16.59 16.02 -17.38
N VAL A 588 -15.26 16.20 -17.37
CA VAL A 588 -14.27 15.17 -17.04
C VAL A 588 -14.41 14.73 -15.58
N ILE A 589 -14.24 13.44 -15.32
CA ILE A 589 -14.09 12.87 -13.97
C ILE A 589 -12.60 12.95 -13.61
N THR A 590 -12.24 13.92 -12.78
CA THR A 590 -10.86 14.17 -12.38
C THR A 590 -10.54 13.44 -11.09
N VAL A 591 -9.44 12.69 -11.08
CA VAL A 591 -9.14 11.72 -10.02
C VAL A 591 -7.85 12.05 -9.30
N GLY A 592 -7.93 12.28 -7.99
CA GLY A 592 -6.77 12.42 -7.10
C GLY A 592 -6.30 11.08 -6.52
N ALA A 593 -5.11 11.07 -5.91
CA ALA A 593 -4.45 9.86 -5.43
C ALA A 593 -4.51 9.69 -3.89
N THR A 594 -4.60 8.43 -3.45
CA THR A 594 -4.53 8.00 -2.04
C THR A 594 -3.63 6.77 -1.90
N HIS A 595 -3.32 6.41 -0.66
CA HIS A 595 -2.62 5.15 -0.36
C HIS A 595 -3.47 3.93 -0.74
N ARG A 596 -2.82 2.87 -1.25
CA ARG A 596 -3.51 1.66 -1.73
C ARG A 596 -4.29 0.85 -0.71
N THR A 597 -3.92 0.89 0.56
CA THR A 597 -4.49 0.03 1.63
C THR A 597 -5.19 0.82 2.73
N ASP A 598 -4.63 1.96 3.12
CA ASP A 598 -5.04 2.70 4.32
C ASP A 598 -5.35 4.17 3.98
N PRO A 599 -6.28 4.43 3.03
CA PRO A 599 -6.60 5.80 2.62
C PRO A 599 -7.23 6.63 3.74
N TYR A 600 -7.88 6.01 4.73
CA TYR A 600 -8.41 6.72 5.90
C TYR A 600 -7.28 7.20 6.83
N GLN A 601 -6.22 6.40 6.97
CA GLN A 601 -5.07 6.72 7.82
C GLN A 601 -4.16 7.75 7.15
N TYR A 602 -3.71 7.47 5.92
CA TYR A 602 -2.75 8.32 5.20
C TYR A 602 -3.41 9.50 4.48
N GLY A 603 -4.71 9.40 4.16
CA GLY A 603 -5.43 10.44 3.43
C GLY A 603 -5.00 10.52 1.95
N VAL A 604 -5.12 11.73 1.40
CA VAL A 604 -4.77 12.06 0.01
C VAL A 604 -3.25 12.21 -0.10
N SER A 605 -2.64 11.50 -1.05
CA SER A 605 -1.19 11.48 -1.26
C SER A 605 -0.62 12.88 -1.44
N TYR A 606 0.59 13.10 -0.93
CA TYR A 606 1.18 14.44 -0.87
C TYR A 606 1.39 15.06 -2.27
N PHE A 607 1.78 14.24 -3.26
CA PHE A 607 1.98 14.68 -4.64
C PHE A 607 0.66 14.98 -5.37
N SER A 608 -0.49 14.47 -4.92
CA SER A 608 -1.76 14.62 -5.64
C SER A 608 -2.11 16.10 -5.78
N SER A 609 -2.27 16.55 -7.02
CA SER A 609 -2.77 17.88 -7.33
C SER A 609 -4.14 18.13 -6.70
N ARG A 610 -4.39 19.38 -6.36
CA ARG A 610 -5.49 19.83 -5.50
C ARG A 610 -6.18 21.04 -6.11
N GLY A 611 -7.49 21.10 -5.93
CA GLY A 611 -8.27 22.26 -6.31
C GLY A 611 -8.23 23.39 -5.27
N PRO A 612 -9.20 24.30 -5.33
CA PRO A 612 -10.14 24.48 -6.44
C PRO A 612 -9.40 24.77 -7.76
N THR A 613 -10.07 24.67 -8.88
CA THR A 613 -9.54 25.17 -10.16
C THR A 613 -9.37 26.71 -10.10
N GLY A 614 -8.64 27.30 -11.06
CA GLY A 614 -8.43 28.75 -11.12
C GLY A 614 -9.73 29.59 -11.18
N ASP A 615 -10.82 29.01 -11.67
CA ASP A 615 -12.17 29.61 -11.72
C ASP A 615 -13.08 29.20 -10.55
N GLY A 616 -12.56 28.50 -9.55
CA GLY A 616 -13.26 28.17 -8.30
C GLY A 616 -14.08 26.87 -8.32
N ARG A 617 -14.08 26.09 -9.41
CA ARG A 617 -14.77 24.79 -9.43
C ARG A 617 -14.08 23.79 -8.50
N SER A 618 -14.90 22.93 -7.89
CA SER A 618 -14.42 21.88 -7.00
C SER A 618 -13.81 20.73 -7.82
N LYS A 619 -12.50 20.57 -7.70
CA LYS A 619 -11.70 19.46 -8.25
C LYS A 619 -10.65 19.01 -7.21
N PRO A 620 -10.17 17.76 -7.22
CA PRO A 620 -10.64 16.64 -8.05
C PRO A 620 -12.11 16.28 -7.76
N ASP A 621 -12.75 15.50 -8.62
CA ASP A 621 -14.13 15.08 -8.41
C ASP A 621 -14.22 14.01 -7.31
N LEU A 622 -13.24 13.10 -7.27
CA LEU A 622 -13.09 12.07 -6.24
C LEU A 622 -11.63 11.58 -6.20
N VAL A 623 -11.31 10.70 -5.26
CA VAL A 623 -9.98 10.10 -5.13
C VAL A 623 -10.01 8.58 -5.23
N ALA A 624 -8.91 7.98 -5.69
CA ALA A 624 -8.71 6.54 -5.76
C ALA A 624 -7.27 6.17 -5.38
N PRO A 625 -6.97 4.88 -5.16
CA PRO A 625 -5.61 4.40 -4.91
C PRO A 625 -4.63 4.80 -6.03
N GLY A 626 -3.59 5.55 -5.69
CA GLY A 626 -2.54 5.99 -6.62
C GLY A 626 -1.12 5.82 -6.09
N GLU A 627 -0.94 5.32 -4.86
CA GLU A 627 0.38 5.07 -4.27
C GLU A 627 0.64 3.56 -4.12
N LYS A 628 1.83 3.11 -4.53
CA LYS A 628 2.32 1.73 -4.51
C LYS A 628 1.42 0.77 -5.27
N ILE A 629 0.89 1.21 -6.41
CA ILE A 629 -0.07 0.42 -7.18
C ILE A 629 0.67 -0.61 -8.01
N LEU A 630 0.45 -1.89 -7.69
CA LEU A 630 0.98 -3.00 -8.45
C LEU A 630 0.10 -3.28 -9.67
N SER A 631 0.68 -3.26 -10.86
CA SER A 631 0.00 -3.59 -12.12
C SER A 631 0.98 -4.14 -13.15
N THR A 632 0.47 -4.45 -14.35
CA THR A 632 1.22 -5.02 -15.47
C THR A 632 2.22 -4.03 -16.05
N VAL A 633 3.41 -4.48 -16.40
CA VAL A 633 4.40 -3.68 -17.14
C VAL A 633 4.84 -4.45 -18.39
N LEU A 634 5.79 -3.91 -19.15
CA LEU A 634 6.29 -4.58 -20.34
C LEU A 634 6.86 -5.97 -20.03
N ASP A 635 7.03 -6.74 -21.11
CA ASP A 635 7.61 -8.08 -21.07
C ASP A 635 6.86 -9.03 -20.14
N GLY A 636 5.54 -8.91 -20.05
CA GLY A 636 4.72 -9.87 -19.31
C GLY A 636 5.01 -9.93 -17.81
N THR A 637 5.46 -8.83 -17.20
CA THR A 637 5.78 -8.76 -15.75
C THR A 637 4.88 -7.77 -15.02
N VAL A 638 5.09 -7.58 -13.71
CA VAL A 638 4.37 -6.59 -12.90
C VAL A 638 5.33 -5.70 -12.14
N ALA A 639 4.93 -4.45 -11.90
CA ALA A 639 5.68 -3.51 -11.07
C ALA A 639 4.75 -2.57 -10.30
N SER A 640 5.27 -1.98 -9.22
CA SER A 640 4.56 -0.96 -8.46
C SER A 640 4.91 0.43 -8.97
N MET A 641 3.90 1.27 -9.20
CA MET A 641 4.06 2.68 -9.60
C MET A 641 3.23 3.61 -8.71
N ASP A 642 3.66 4.87 -8.65
CA ASP A 642 3.03 5.95 -7.89
C ASP A 642 2.59 7.07 -8.83
N GLY A 643 1.38 7.59 -8.62
CA GLY A 643 0.87 8.74 -9.35
C GLY A 643 -0.65 8.81 -9.42
N THR A 644 -1.18 10.01 -9.70
CA THR A 644 -2.59 10.17 -10.07
C THR A 644 -2.94 9.42 -11.36
N SER A 645 -1.93 9.16 -12.20
CA SER A 645 -2.00 8.26 -13.36
C SER A 645 -2.44 6.83 -13.01
N MET A 646 -2.16 6.35 -11.79
CA MET A 646 -2.61 5.04 -11.31
C MET A 646 -3.96 5.11 -10.59
N ALA A 647 -4.38 6.30 -10.15
CA ALA A 647 -5.69 6.52 -9.52
C ALA A 647 -6.81 6.58 -10.57
N ALA A 648 -6.63 7.34 -11.66
CA ALA A 648 -7.59 7.45 -12.76
C ALA A 648 -8.10 6.10 -13.32
N PRO A 649 -7.25 5.10 -13.61
CA PRO A 649 -7.71 3.83 -14.14
C PRO A 649 -8.58 3.01 -13.19
N HIS A 650 -8.49 3.20 -11.86
CA HIS A 650 -9.43 2.58 -10.93
C HIS A 650 -10.87 3.08 -11.16
N VAL A 651 -11.01 4.38 -11.41
CA VAL A 651 -12.31 5.03 -11.67
C VAL A 651 -12.83 4.66 -13.05
N SER A 652 -11.95 4.61 -14.06
CA SER A 652 -12.28 4.10 -15.40
C SER A 652 -12.85 2.67 -15.34
N GLY A 653 -12.20 1.78 -14.60
CA GLY A 653 -12.70 0.41 -14.40
C GLY A 653 -14.04 0.36 -13.67
N ALA A 654 -14.24 1.18 -12.63
CA ALA A 654 -15.50 1.22 -11.89
C ALA A 654 -16.66 1.77 -12.73
N ALA A 655 -16.41 2.82 -13.52
CA ALA A 655 -17.37 3.35 -14.48
C ALA A 655 -17.76 2.28 -15.53
N ALA A 656 -16.77 1.53 -16.04
CA ALA A 656 -17.02 0.42 -16.97
C ALA A 656 -17.86 -0.71 -16.34
N LEU A 657 -17.59 -1.10 -15.09
CA LEU A 657 -18.42 -2.08 -14.37
C LEU A 657 -19.86 -1.59 -14.21
N LEU A 658 -20.03 -0.31 -13.87
CA LEU A 658 -21.35 0.30 -13.73
C LEU A 658 -22.12 0.25 -15.05
N LEU A 659 -21.48 0.59 -16.17
CA LEU A 659 -22.09 0.49 -17.51
C LEU A 659 -22.41 -0.95 -17.90
N SER A 660 -21.51 -1.89 -17.62
CA SER A 660 -21.67 -3.31 -17.96
C SER A 660 -22.88 -3.93 -17.26
N ARG A 661 -23.16 -3.48 -16.03
CA ARG A 661 -24.33 -3.93 -15.27
C ARG A 661 -25.61 -3.17 -15.67
N ASN A 662 -25.49 -1.86 -15.88
CA ASN A 662 -26.61 -0.93 -16.07
C ASN A 662 -26.49 -0.25 -17.44
N ASN A 663 -26.89 -0.96 -18.49
CA ASN A 663 -26.75 -0.50 -19.88
C ASN A 663 -27.52 0.81 -20.16
N GLU A 664 -28.55 1.12 -19.38
CA GLU A 664 -29.32 2.37 -19.46
C GLU A 664 -28.51 3.63 -19.09
N LEU A 665 -27.31 3.46 -18.53
CA LEU A 665 -26.35 4.52 -18.25
C LEU A 665 -25.41 4.81 -19.43
N MET A 666 -25.38 3.95 -20.46
CA MET A 666 -24.61 4.21 -21.67
C MET A 666 -25.05 5.52 -22.32
N GLY A 667 -24.09 6.31 -22.80
CA GLY A 667 -24.36 7.64 -23.33
C GLY A 667 -24.70 8.72 -22.29
N LYS A 668 -24.70 8.41 -20.98
CA LYS A 668 -25.03 9.37 -19.90
C LYS A 668 -23.85 9.66 -18.97
N PRO A 669 -22.74 10.23 -19.47
CA PRO A 669 -21.52 10.40 -18.68
C PRO A 669 -21.71 11.30 -17.45
N THR A 670 -22.54 12.35 -17.55
CA THR A 670 -22.87 13.21 -16.41
C THR A 670 -23.56 12.44 -15.28
N LEU A 671 -24.48 11.53 -15.60
CA LEU A 671 -25.17 10.71 -14.61
C LEU A 671 -24.21 9.72 -13.94
N VAL A 672 -23.34 9.08 -14.73
CA VAL A 672 -22.30 8.17 -14.20
C VAL A 672 -21.35 8.91 -13.26
N LYS A 673 -20.89 10.11 -13.64
CA LYS A 673 -20.08 10.98 -12.78
C LYS A 673 -20.82 11.29 -11.46
N GLN A 674 -22.10 11.64 -11.52
CA GLN A 674 -22.90 11.93 -10.32
C GLN A 674 -23.04 10.71 -9.41
N ILE A 675 -23.29 9.52 -9.97
CA ILE A 675 -23.40 8.27 -9.21
C ILE A 675 -22.10 7.99 -8.47
N LEU A 676 -20.96 7.99 -9.19
CA LEU A 676 -19.64 7.72 -8.61
C LEU A 676 -19.27 8.71 -7.50
N CYS A 677 -19.57 10.01 -7.69
CA CYS A 677 -19.31 11.01 -6.66
C CYS A 677 -20.25 10.87 -5.44
N LYS A 678 -21.56 10.62 -5.65
CA LYS A 678 -22.52 10.46 -4.54
C LYS A 678 -22.31 9.18 -3.73
N SER A 679 -21.75 8.14 -4.37
CA SER A 679 -21.45 6.87 -3.71
C SER A 679 -20.08 6.87 -3.02
N ALA A 680 -19.22 7.86 -3.26
CA ALA A 680 -17.88 7.94 -2.67
C ALA A 680 -17.91 7.95 -1.13
N SER A 681 -16.91 7.33 -0.53
CA SER A 681 -16.73 7.30 0.93
C SER A 681 -15.90 8.51 1.39
N ASP A 682 -16.45 9.31 2.28
CA ASP A 682 -15.76 10.48 2.83
C ASP A 682 -14.55 10.06 3.68
N LEU A 683 -13.38 10.66 3.40
CA LEU A 683 -12.14 10.45 4.15
C LEU A 683 -11.96 11.46 5.30
N GLY A 684 -12.91 12.38 5.51
CA GLY A 684 -12.84 13.43 6.52
C GLY A 684 -11.78 14.50 6.22
N ARG A 685 -11.47 14.73 4.94
CA ARG A 685 -10.45 15.69 4.47
C ARG A 685 -11.09 16.89 3.77
N GLU A 686 -10.31 17.92 3.50
CA GLU A 686 -10.79 19.09 2.77
C GLU A 686 -11.31 18.72 1.37
N ARG A 687 -12.41 19.32 0.93
CA ARG A 687 -13.03 19.03 -0.38
C ARG A 687 -12.07 19.28 -1.56
N ALA A 688 -11.22 20.30 -1.48
CA ALA A 688 -10.19 20.57 -2.48
C ALA A 688 -9.15 19.43 -2.61
N PHE A 689 -9.04 18.56 -1.60
CA PHE A 689 -8.09 17.46 -1.55
C PHE A 689 -8.74 16.16 -2.00
N GLN A 690 -9.88 15.81 -1.42
CA GLN A 690 -10.52 14.51 -1.64
C GLN A 690 -11.68 14.52 -2.65
N GLY A 691 -12.12 15.70 -3.10
CA GLY A 691 -13.34 15.82 -3.89
C GLY A 691 -14.54 15.28 -3.13
N ALA A 692 -15.31 14.40 -3.77
CA ALA A 692 -16.44 13.70 -3.18
C ALA A 692 -16.04 12.68 -2.10
N GLY A 693 -14.81 12.17 -2.13
CA GLY A 693 -14.30 11.12 -1.26
C GLY A 693 -13.59 10.01 -2.05
N LEU A 694 -13.26 8.91 -1.36
CA LEU A 694 -12.69 7.70 -1.95
C LEU A 694 -13.73 6.95 -2.78
N LEU A 695 -13.34 6.52 -3.99
CA LEU A 695 -14.13 5.65 -4.85
C LEU A 695 -14.66 4.43 -4.08
N ASP A 696 -15.97 4.21 -4.16
CA ASP A 696 -16.63 3.01 -3.65
C ASP A 696 -17.45 2.36 -4.78
N THR A 697 -16.84 1.37 -5.43
CA THR A 697 -17.43 0.68 -6.57
C THR A 697 -18.66 -0.11 -6.19
N LEU A 698 -18.65 -0.78 -5.03
CA LEU A 698 -19.77 -1.59 -4.56
C LEU A 698 -21.00 -0.71 -4.30
N ARG A 699 -20.81 0.39 -3.57
CA ARG A 699 -21.88 1.34 -3.27
C ARG A 699 -22.39 2.04 -4.54
N ALA A 700 -21.51 2.31 -5.52
CA ALA A 700 -21.93 2.86 -6.81
C ALA A 700 -22.91 1.92 -7.53
N LEU A 701 -22.57 0.63 -7.64
CA LEU A 701 -23.44 -0.36 -8.29
C LEU A 701 -24.73 -0.62 -7.51
N GLN A 702 -24.74 -0.48 -6.19
CA GLN A 702 -25.95 -0.61 -5.35
C GLN A 702 -26.90 0.60 -5.44
N SER A 703 -26.41 1.75 -5.90
CA SER A 703 -27.17 3.01 -5.91
C SER A 703 -28.04 3.21 -7.16
N VAL A 704 -27.90 2.31 -8.13
CA VAL A 704 -28.69 2.22 -9.37
C VAL A 704 -29.65 1.06 -9.19
#